data_AF-A0A6P5YC07-F1
#
_entry.id   AF-A0A6P5YC07-F1
#
_cell.length_a   1.000
_cell.length_b   1.000
_cell.length_c   1.000
_cell.angle_alpha   90.00
_cell.angle_beta   90.00
_cell.angle_gamma   90.00
#
_symmetry.space_group_name_H-M   'P 1'
#
loop_
_entity.id
_entity.type
_entity.pdbx_description
1 polymer ?
#
loop_
_entity_poly.entity_id
_entity_poly.type
_entity_poly.pdbx_seq_one_letter_code
_entity_poly.pdbx_strand_id
1 'polypeptide(L)'
;MSVKLSNACQLLIGCKKLHSLQSFPKQRYQKGKKFSEILISNTKLDYLSGCCCFLSSAETMSKGLSEQRKEREREKMEVESGEDKSNCNCINDAKSQRRVGLIYDQRMCKHRTPDGDYHPENPNRITAIWNKLKLAGIPQRCVLLNAKEAEDKYICAVHSKNHVNLIRNISSKQYDSKRNRIASKLNSIYLNEGSSESAYLAAGSVIEVSEKVAKGELDSAFTIVRPPGHHAEYDEAMGFCLFNNVAIAGSFLLDQRPELGIKKILIVDWDVHHGNGTQKTFWKDPRVLFFSVHRHEFGSFYPANDDGFYTMVGEGPGAGYNINVPWENGRCGDADYLAVWDHILIPVAKEFNPDIIIISAGFDAAVGDPLGGCQVTPDGYAVLLKKLMNFAQGRIVLALEGGYNLDSIANSALACMEVLLEDKPVSILSEAYPFESTWRVIQAVRQKLSAFWPTLADELPTKLTNKKAPPHILLSSSESDDEDDEASKIISEDLVEAVEDVVEPLLKLKIEDNHDQATSAQWRSGLSKTDIWYATFGSNMWKSRFLCYIEGGQVKSMKKPCSGSMDRNPPKETLWKTFPHRLFFGRDFSQTWGPGGVAFLHPRSNGQDKTFMCLYRITLEQFNDVLLQENVPDHDMNSPLFDLNALDSIPNEGSFSVEAVKRGWYHNVVYLGKENDIPILTMTCSLSVIERFKLGEIPLHAPSKEYADTLARGLVEGKQLSEEEATAYIQEATAKPL
;
A
#
# COMPACT_ATOMS: atom_id res chain seq x y z
N MET A 1 -38.66 -27.03 48.29
CA MET A 1 -38.26 -28.26 47.55
C MET A 1 -37.06 -27.89 46.69
N SER A 2 -35.87 -28.49 46.73
CA SER A 2 -35.24 -29.49 47.59
C SER A 2 -33.71 -29.40 47.33
N VAL A 3 -32.90 -29.28 48.40
CA VAL A 3 -31.56 -29.89 48.65
C VAL A 3 -30.36 -29.47 47.74
N LYS A 4 -29.40 -28.63 48.23
CA LYS A 4 -28.11 -28.86 48.98
C LYS A 4 -26.99 -29.52 48.12
N LEU A 5 -25.68 -29.18 48.16
CA LEU A 5 -24.71 -28.78 49.22
C LEU A 5 -23.73 -27.70 48.65
N SER A 6 -23.18 -26.68 49.34
CA SER A 6 -22.47 -26.52 50.63
C SER A 6 -21.05 -27.08 50.71
N ASN A 7 -20.04 -26.18 50.70
CA ASN A 7 -18.98 -25.96 51.73
C ASN A 7 -17.91 -25.04 51.11
N ALA A 8 -17.68 -23.78 51.48
CA ALA A 8 -17.46 -23.09 52.77
C ALA A 8 -16.07 -23.33 53.40
N CYS A 9 -15.25 -22.27 53.43
CA CYS A 9 -14.55 -21.68 54.59
C CYS A 9 -13.50 -20.67 54.07
N GLN A 10 -13.75 -19.36 54.00
CA GLN A 10 -13.83 -18.33 55.06
C GLN A 10 -12.54 -18.05 55.85
N LEU A 11 -12.41 -16.73 56.09
CA LEU A 11 -11.65 -15.99 57.10
C LEU A 11 -10.21 -15.56 56.74
N LEU A 12 -9.76 -14.32 56.97
CA LEU A 12 -10.33 -12.97 57.23
C LEU A 12 -9.11 -12.10 57.65
N ILE A 13 -9.10 -10.82 57.27
CA ILE A 13 -8.53 -9.66 58.02
C ILE A 13 -6.99 -9.67 58.24
N GLY A 14 -6.22 -8.62 57.99
CA GLY A 14 -6.52 -7.23 57.70
C GLY A 14 -5.43 -6.32 58.30
N CYS A 15 -5.10 -5.28 57.54
CA CYS A 15 -4.63 -3.95 57.97
C CYS A 15 -3.31 -3.72 58.75
N LYS A 16 -2.57 -2.73 58.20
CA LYS A 16 -1.84 -1.64 58.89
C LYS A 16 -0.49 -2.01 59.53
N LYS A 17 0.55 -1.19 59.56
CA LYS A 17 0.97 0.09 58.94
C LYS A 17 2.38 0.34 59.53
N LEU A 18 3.19 1.14 58.82
CA LEU A 18 4.19 2.10 59.34
C LEU A 18 5.64 1.65 59.71
N HIS A 19 6.55 2.45 59.15
CA HIS A 19 7.84 2.96 59.69
C HIS A 19 8.99 1.94 59.87
N SER A 20 10.28 2.26 59.67
CA SER A 20 11.02 3.44 59.22
C SER A 20 12.53 3.10 59.25
N LEU A 21 13.35 3.92 58.56
CA LEU A 21 14.74 4.32 58.90
C LEU A 21 15.96 3.41 58.58
N GLN A 22 16.95 4.10 57.97
CA GLN A 22 18.42 4.07 58.20
C GLN A 22 19.22 2.86 57.66
N SER A 23 20.16 2.96 56.70
CA SER A 23 21.36 3.80 56.45
C SER A 23 22.68 3.02 56.66
N PHE A 24 23.39 2.70 55.55
CA PHE A 24 24.86 2.49 55.36
C PHE A 24 25.61 1.42 56.21
N PRO A 25 26.89 1.02 55.91
CA PRO A 25 27.79 1.24 54.75
C PRO A 25 28.54 -0.02 54.20
N LYS A 26 29.38 0.25 53.18
CA LYS A 26 30.42 -0.57 52.51
C LYS A 26 31.38 -1.36 53.42
N GLN A 27 31.84 -2.53 52.94
CA GLN A 27 33.17 -3.11 53.23
C GLN A 27 33.79 -3.83 52.02
N ARG A 28 35.08 -3.53 51.78
CA ARG A 28 36.05 -4.22 50.91
C ARG A 28 36.49 -5.55 51.55
N TYR A 29 36.89 -6.55 50.76
CA TYR A 29 38.04 -7.41 51.10
C TYR A 29 38.69 -8.07 49.87
N GLN A 30 40.02 -8.22 49.96
CA GLN A 30 41.02 -8.70 48.98
C GLN A 30 41.27 -10.22 49.02
N LYS A 31 42.11 -10.66 48.05
CA LYS A 31 43.13 -11.75 48.02
C LYS A 31 42.73 -12.97 47.18
N GLY A 32 43.61 -13.58 46.36
CA GLY A 32 45.04 -13.38 46.08
C GLY A 32 45.67 -14.61 45.40
N LYS A 33 47.01 -14.60 45.23
CA LYS A 33 47.95 -15.74 45.00
C LYS A 33 47.89 -16.46 43.62
N LYS A 34 48.97 -16.97 42.99
CA LYS A 34 50.45 -17.03 43.14
C LYS A 34 51.03 -17.89 41.96
N PHE A 35 52.38 -17.95 41.82
CA PHE A 35 53.26 -18.87 41.05
C PHE A 35 53.64 -18.43 39.60
N SER A 36 54.85 -17.93 39.30
CA SER A 36 56.25 -18.48 39.27
C SER A 36 56.57 -19.21 37.95
N GLU A 37 57.35 -18.58 37.05
CA GLU A 37 58.79 -18.81 36.78
C GLU A 37 59.09 -20.02 35.87
N ILE A 38 59.87 -19.78 34.79
CA ILE A 38 61.17 -20.40 34.48
C ILE A 38 61.75 -19.77 33.20
N LEU A 39 63.03 -19.38 33.29
CA LEU A 39 63.93 -18.87 32.25
C LEU A 39 64.69 -20.03 31.57
N ILE A 40 65.34 -19.76 30.41
CA ILE A 40 66.67 -20.26 29.91
C ILE A 40 66.61 -20.30 28.36
N SER A 41 67.23 -19.34 27.64
CA SER A 41 68.59 -19.36 27.02
C SER A 41 68.64 -20.14 25.68
N ASN A 42 69.44 -19.89 24.64
CA ASN A 42 70.42 -18.88 24.20
C ASN A 42 70.91 -19.32 22.79
N THR A 43 71.63 -18.45 22.05
CA THR A 43 72.62 -18.73 20.96
C THR A 43 72.15 -19.27 19.59
N LYS A 44 72.82 -19.06 18.42
CA LYS A 44 73.72 -18.07 17.76
C LYS A 44 74.15 -18.69 16.39
N LEU A 45 74.41 -17.88 15.34
CA LEU A 45 75.28 -18.13 14.14
C LEU A 45 74.77 -19.18 13.10
N ASP A 46 75.06 -19.20 11.78
CA ASP A 46 75.76 -18.39 10.76
C ASP A 46 75.49 -19.05 9.37
N TYR A 47 75.98 -18.43 8.26
CA TYR A 47 76.36 -18.97 6.93
C TYR A 47 75.39 -18.92 5.70
N LEU A 48 75.62 -17.88 4.87
CA LEU A 48 76.17 -17.86 3.47
C LEU A 48 75.53 -18.60 2.25
N SER A 49 75.73 -17.91 1.09
CA SER A 49 75.71 -18.34 -0.34
C SER A 49 74.39 -18.14 -1.10
N GLY A 50 74.28 -17.50 -2.28
CA GLY A 50 75.23 -16.94 -3.25
C GLY A 50 74.63 -16.98 -4.68
N CYS A 51 74.74 -15.88 -5.45
CA CYS A 51 74.79 -15.73 -6.94
C CYS A 51 74.39 -14.27 -7.30
N CYS A 52 75.30 -13.37 -7.71
CA CYS A 52 75.84 -13.13 -9.08
C CYS A 52 74.74 -13.00 -10.16
N CYS A 53 74.71 -12.06 -11.10
CA CYS A 53 75.52 -10.91 -11.53
C CYS A 53 74.69 -10.23 -12.66
N PHE A 54 74.73 -8.91 -12.83
CA PHE A 54 75.09 -8.24 -14.10
C PHE A 54 75.11 -6.70 -13.92
N LEU A 55 76.31 -6.14 -14.11
CA LEU A 55 76.67 -4.74 -14.34
C LEU A 55 76.05 -4.27 -15.68
N SER A 56 75.89 -3.01 -16.08
CA SER A 56 76.58 -1.71 -15.93
C SER A 56 75.64 -0.66 -16.59
N SER A 57 75.69 0.67 -16.44
CA SER A 57 76.82 1.59 -16.67
C SER A 57 76.40 3.04 -16.32
N ALA A 58 77.33 3.72 -15.65
CA ALA A 58 77.83 5.08 -15.87
C ALA A 58 76.94 6.33 -15.69
N GLU A 59 77.41 7.13 -14.74
CA GLU A 59 77.22 8.54 -14.50
C GLU A 59 77.60 9.46 -15.69
N THR A 60 76.99 10.65 -15.68
CA THR A 60 77.62 11.98 -15.79
C THR A 60 77.13 12.82 -16.98
N MET A 61 76.35 13.87 -16.69
CA MET A 61 76.62 15.18 -17.29
C MET A 61 76.22 16.32 -16.35
N SER A 62 77.29 16.94 -15.85
CA SER A 62 77.45 18.18 -15.12
C SER A 62 76.54 19.36 -15.50
N LYS A 63 76.03 20.01 -14.44
CA LYS A 63 75.89 21.45 -14.20
C LYS A 63 75.75 22.38 -15.42
N GLY A 64 74.60 23.04 -15.47
CA GLY A 64 74.45 24.34 -16.10
C GLY A 64 73.12 24.97 -15.73
N LEU A 65 73.18 26.18 -15.17
CA LEU A 65 72.06 27.11 -14.97
C LEU A 65 71.36 27.05 -13.60
N SER A 66 72.19 27.35 -12.60
CA SER A 66 71.84 28.31 -11.55
C SER A 66 71.35 29.64 -12.15
N GLU A 67 70.06 29.97 -12.02
CA GLU A 67 69.60 31.36 -11.79
C GLU A 67 68.07 31.50 -11.56
N GLN A 68 67.42 30.54 -10.90
CA GLN A 68 66.06 30.74 -10.35
C GLN A 68 65.89 30.16 -8.93
N ARG A 69 66.99 30.10 -8.17
CA ARG A 69 67.04 29.48 -6.84
C ARG A 69 67.54 30.41 -5.73
N LYS A 70 67.38 31.74 -5.90
CA LYS A 70 67.76 32.73 -4.87
C LYS A 70 66.65 33.69 -4.43
N GLU A 71 65.41 33.44 -4.84
CA GLU A 71 64.25 34.24 -4.40
C GLU A 71 63.24 33.44 -3.57
N ARG A 72 63.56 32.19 -3.21
CA ARG A 72 62.72 31.31 -2.36
C ARG A 72 63.37 30.87 -1.05
N GLU A 73 64.47 31.48 -0.65
CA GLU A 73 65.20 31.16 0.60
C GLU A 73 65.22 32.31 1.62
N ARG A 74 64.37 33.34 1.46
CA ARG A 74 64.17 34.41 2.47
C ARG A 74 62.80 34.41 3.18
N GLU A 75 61.93 33.44 2.89
CA GLU A 75 60.64 33.28 3.59
C GLU A 75 60.54 31.95 4.37
N LYS A 76 61.69 31.40 4.77
CA LYS A 76 61.77 30.25 5.70
C LYS A 76 62.62 30.59 6.91
N MET A 77 62.13 31.50 7.74
CA MET A 77 62.36 31.54 9.18
C MET A 77 61.21 32.37 9.78
N GLU A 78 60.45 31.72 10.68
CA GLU A 78 59.37 32.27 11.52
C GLU A 78 58.02 32.58 10.84
N VAL A 79 57.24 31.53 10.56
CA VAL A 79 55.93 31.36 11.22
C VAL A 79 55.76 29.87 11.54
N GLU A 80 55.88 29.56 12.82
CA GLU A 80 55.46 28.33 13.47
C GLU A 80 53.93 28.22 13.45
N SER A 81 53.38 27.07 13.04
CA SER A 81 52.62 26.18 13.93
C SER A 81 51.73 25.21 13.13
N GLY A 82 52.05 23.91 13.27
CA GLY A 82 51.09 22.82 13.23
C GLY A 82 50.66 22.31 11.85
N GLU A 83 51.42 21.37 11.28
CA GLU A 83 50.81 20.32 10.46
C GLU A 83 51.53 18.98 10.62
N ASP A 84 50.68 17.96 10.65
CA ASP A 84 50.82 16.66 11.26
C ASP A 84 51.68 15.68 10.46
N LYS A 85 52.30 14.76 11.20
CA LYS A 85 53.03 13.62 10.64
C LYS A 85 52.03 12.65 10.00
N SER A 86 52.12 12.53 8.67
CA SER A 86 51.61 11.38 7.93
C SER A 86 52.23 10.09 8.48
N ASN A 87 51.42 9.27 9.14
CA ASN A 87 51.71 7.86 9.34
C ASN A 87 50.72 7.06 8.50
N CYS A 88 51.27 6.40 7.48
CA CYS A 88 50.59 5.47 6.61
C CYS A 88 50.07 4.31 7.47
N ASN A 89 48.78 4.31 7.76
CA ASN A 89 48.08 3.13 8.26
C ASN A 89 47.27 2.55 7.11
N CYS A 90 47.64 1.32 6.76
CA CYS A 90 46.89 0.41 5.93
C CYS A 90 45.41 0.46 6.34
N ILE A 91 44.55 0.91 5.42
CA ILE A 91 43.11 0.93 5.61
C ILE A 91 42.65 -0.53 5.63
N ASN A 92 42.53 -1.08 6.83
CA ASN A 92 41.58 -2.17 7.06
C ASN A 92 40.20 -1.55 6.87
N ASP A 93 39.64 -1.65 5.65
CA ASP A 93 38.22 -1.35 5.37
C ASP A 93 37.34 -2.43 6.01
N ALA A 94 37.34 -2.47 7.34
CA ALA A 94 36.22 -3.02 8.08
C ALA A 94 35.09 -2.00 7.93
N LYS A 95 34.17 -2.21 6.97
CA LYS A 95 32.94 -1.43 6.85
C LYS A 95 32.36 -1.20 8.25
N SER A 96 32.38 0.05 8.73
CA SER A 96 31.72 0.41 9.98
C SER A 96 30.26 0.00 9.86
N GLN A 97 29.82 -0.88 10.75
CA GLN A 97 28.43 -1.34 10.78
C GLN A 97 27.49 -0.13 10.94
N ARG A 98 26.45 -0.07 10.10
CA ARG A 98 25.48 1.04 10.13
C ARG A 98 24.77 1.13 11.48
N ARG A 99 24.64 2.34 12.01
CA ARG A 99 23.88 2.65 13.23
C ARG A 99 22.42 2.86 12.87
N VAL A 100 21.66 1.77 12.86
CA VAL A 100 20.23 1.78 12.58
C VAL A 100 19.44 1.94 13.88
N GLY A 101 18.69 3.03 14.02
CA GLY A 101 17.78 3.25 15.14
C GLY A 101 16.51 2.41 15.03
N LEU A 102 16.02 1.89 16.14
CA LEU A 102 14.76 1.14 16.18
C LEU A 102 13.94 1.53 17.40
N ILE A 103 12.68 1.92 17.18
CA ILE A 103 11.71 2.20 18.26
C ILE A 103 10.51 1.26 18.12
N TYR A 104 10.15 0.66 19.25
CA TYR A 104 8.89 -0.03 19.49
C TYR A 104 8.48 0.22 20.94
N ASP A 105 7.22 0.57 21.19
CA ASP A 105 6.70 0.73 22.56
C ASP A 105 5.30 0.13 22.69
N GLN A 106 5.18 -0.85 23.58
CA GLN A 106 3.93 -1.57 23.83
C GLN A 106 2.83 -0.67 24.40
N ARG A 107 3.15 0.51 24.96
CA ARG A 107 2.12 1.47 25.42
C ARG A 107 1.21 1.92 24.27
N MET A 108 1.74 1.98 23.04
CA MET A 108 0.94 2.28 21.85
C MET A 108 -0.13 1.20 21.58
N CYS A 109 -0.01 -0.02 22.10
CA CYS A 109 -1.03 -1.07 22.00
C CYS A 109 -2.29 -0.79 22.84
N LYS A 110 -2.28 0.23 23.70
CA LYS A 110 -3.47 0.63 24.47
C LYS A 110 -4.54 1.29 23.60
N HIS A 111 -4.16 1.92 22.48
CA HIS A 111 -5.12 2.39 21.48
C HIS A 111 -5.70 1.18 20.72
N ARG A 112 -6.94 0.79 20.97
CA ARG A 112 -7.56 -0.41 20.38
C ARG A 112 -9.05 -0.20 20.26
N THR A 113 -9.73 -1.04 19.48
CA THR A 113 -11.17 -0.99 19.34
C THR A 113 -11.87 -1.02 20.70
N PRO A 114 -12.78 -0.08 21.00
CA PRO A 114 -13.45 0.00 22.29
C PRO A 114 -14.30 -1.24 22.61
N ASP A 115 -14.97 -1.78 21.60
CA ASP A 115 -16.01 -2.80 21.76
C ASP A 115 -15.49 -4.24 21.58
N GLY A 116 -14.18 -4.40 21.34
CA GLY A 116 -13.54 -5.70 21.10
C GLY A 116 -13.76 -6.26 19.68
N ASP A 117 -14.61 -5.62 18.88
CA ASP A 117 -14.80 -5.96 17.48
C ASP A 117 -13.50 -5.91 16.68
N TYR A 118 -13.42 -6.76 15.66
CA TYR A 118 -12.30 -6.77 14.74
C TYR A 118 -12.25 -5.45 13.96
N HIS A 119 -11.05 -4.87 13.90
CA HIS A 119 -10.75 -3.72 13.06
C HIS A 119 -9.36 -3.90 12.46
N PRO A 120 -9.16 -3.57 11.17
CA PRO A 120 -7.88 -3.78 10.49
C PRO A 120 -6.74 -3.03 11.18
N GLU A 121 -6.96 -1.78 11.59
CA GLU A 121 -6.01 -1.06 12.45
C GLU A 121 -6.18 -1.52 13.91
N ASN A 122 -5.27 -2.38 14.37
CA ASN A 122 -5.28 -2.93 15.72
C ASN A 122 -3.85 -3.14 16.28
N PRO A 123 -3.69 -3.34 17.61
CA PRO A 123 -2.39 -3.51 18.25
C PRO A 123 -1.52 -4.66 17.76
N ASN A 124 -2.12 -5.70 17.15
CA ASN A 124 -1.36 -6.86 16.68
C ASN A 124 -0.44 -6.49 15.52
N ARG A 125 -0.72 -5.40 14.78
CA ARG A 125 0.14 -4.90 13.70
C ARG A 125 1.59 -4.64 14.14
N ILE A 126 1.76 -3.78 15.14
CA ILE A 126 3.11 -3.47 15.67
C ILE A 126 3.70 -4.63 16.46
N THR A 127 2.85 -5.45 17.08
CA THR A 127 3.28 -6.63 17.83
C THR A 127 3.83 -7.71 16.89
N ALA A 128 3.20 -7.91 15.73
CA ALA A 128 3.63 -8.86 14.71
C ALA A 128 4.98 -8.46 14.11
N ILE A 129 5.16 -7.18 13.73
CA ILE A 129 6.46 -6.66 13.29
C ILE A 129 7.52 -6.91 14.38
N TRP A 130 7.27 -6.46 15.61
CA TRP A 130 8.26 -6.58 16.69
C TRP A 130 8.64 -8.03 16.97
N ASN A 131 7.68 -8.95 16.96
CA ASN A 131 7.95 -10.38 17.15
C ASN A 131 8.78 -10.96 16.00
N LYS A 132 8.45 -10.63 14.74
CA LYS A 132 9.22 -11.06 13.58
C LYS A 132 10.66 -10.54 13.62
N LEU A 133 10.85 -9.26 13.93
CA LEU A 133 12.18 -8.67 14.06
C LEU A 133 13.00 -9.31 15.21
N LYS A 134 12.38 -9.57 16.37
CA LYS A 134 13.04 -10.28 17.47
C LYS A 134 13.47 -11.70 17.08
N LEU A 135 12.60 -12.44 16.39
CA LEU A 135 12.90 -13.79 15.92
C LEU A 135 14.07 -13.80 14.92
N ALA A 136 14.19 -12.76 14.10
CA ALA A 136 15.29 -12.56 13.16
C ALA A 136 16.56 -11.94 13.80
N GLY A 137 16.57 -11.64 15.10
CA GLY A 137 17.74 -11.05 15.79
C GLY A 137 18.04 -9.61 15.41
N ILE A 138 17.08 -8.88 14.82
CA ILE A 138 17.25 -7.50 14.37
C ILE A 138 17.49 -6.51 15.52
N PRO A 139 16.75 -6.56 16.66
CA PRO A 139 16.94 -5.62 17.77
C PRO A 139 18.36 -5.58 18.34
N GLN A 140 19.06 -6.72 18.37
CA GLN A 140 20.42 -6.85 18.89
C GLN A 140 21.46 -6.13 18.02
N ARG A 141 21.07 -5.79 16.79
CA ARG A 141 21.92 -5.21 15.75
C ARG A 141 21.56 -3.74 15.49
N CYS A 142 20.56 -3.22 16.20
CA CYS A 142 20.08 -1.85 16.10
C CYS A 142 20.38 -1.07 17.39
N VAL A 143 20.37 0.27 17.29
CA VAL A 143 20.32 1.16 18.43
C VAL A 143 18.87 1.27 18.91
N LEU A 144 18.53 0.51 19.95
CA LEU A 144 17.20 0.57 20.56
C LEU A 144 17.00 1.90 21.30
N LEU A 145 15.92 2.58 20.95
CA LEU A 145 15.54 3.86 21.55
C LEU A 145 14.19 3.72 22.26
N ASN A 146 14.00 4.49 23.33
CA ASN A 146 12.72 4.56 24.04
C ASN A 146 11.80 5.57 23.36
N ALA A 147 10.51 5.22 23.22
CA ALA A 147 9.52 6.16 22.75
C ALA A 147 9.33 7.32 23.75
N LYS A 148 9.21 8.53 23.22
CA LYS A 148 8.96 9.76 23.97
C LYS A 148 7.69 10.43 23.46
N GLU A 149 6.97 11.10 24.35
CA GLU A 149 5.81 11.91 23.96
C GLU A 149 6.29 13.20 23.27
N ALA A 150 5.62 13.59 22.18
CA ALA A 150 5.87 14.89 21.55
C ALA A 150 5.38 16.05 22.45
N GLU A 151 6.11 17.16 22.44
CA GLU A 151 5.61 18.40 23.07
C GLU A 151 4.51 19.03 22.22
N ASP A 152 3.49 19.63 22.85
CA ASP A 152 2.37 20.30 22.16
C ASP A 152 2.82 21.30 21.11
N LYS A 153 3.89 22.05 21.38
CA LYS A 153 4.37 23.10 20.48
C LYS A 153 4.80 22.55 19.11
N TYR A 154 5.32 21.32 19.08
CA TYR A 154 5.73 20.66 17.83
C TYR A 154 4.51 20.12 17.07
N ILE A 155 3.53 19.56 17.78
CA ILE A 155 2.27 19.10 17.18
C ILE A 155 1.47 20.29 16.63
N CYS A 156 1.46 21.41 17.35
CA CYS A 156 0.78 22.66 16.95
C CYS A 156 1.42 23.36 15.75
N ALA A 157 2.61 22.93 15.29
CA ALA A 157 3.19 23.42 14.04
C ALA A 157 2.46 22.85 12.81
N VAL A 158 1.79 21.70 12.97
CA VAL A 158 1.06 21.00 11.89
C VAL A 158 -0.44 21.00 12.13
N HIS A 159 -0.89 20.95 13.38
CA HIS A 159 -2.30 20.87 13.73
C HIS A 159 -2.80 22.11 14.47
N SER A 160 -4.09 22.38 14.34
CA SER A 160 -4.77 23.42 15.11
C SER A 160 -4.71 23.12 16.60
N LYS A 161 -4.65 24.17 17.44
CA LYS A 161 -4.72 24.04 18.89
C LYS A 161 -5.98 23.30 19.36
N ASN A 162 -7.09 23.46 18.65
CA ASN A 162 -8.35 22.77 18.97
C ASN A 162 -8.23 21.26 18.76
N HIS A 163 -7.62 20.84 17.66
CA HIS A 163 -7.34 19.43 17.39
C HIS A 163 -6.41 18.82 18.43
N VAL A 164 -5.29 19.50 18.73
CA VAL A 164 -4.34 19.06 19.76
C VAL A 164 -5.00 18.93 21.13
N ASN A 165 -5.83 19.92 21.52
CA ASN A 165 -6.59 19.87 22.76
C ASN A 165 -7.62 18.74 22.78
N LEU A 166 -8.30 18.47 21.66
CA LEU A 166 -9.24 17.36 21.57
C LEU A 166 -8.52 16.02 21.81
N ILE A 167 -7.45 15.75 21.06
CA ILE A 167 -6.71 14.49 21.14
C ILE A 167 -6.00 14.35 22.49
N ARG A 168 -5.48 15.43 23.09
CA ARG A 168 -4.89 15.41 24.44
C ARG A 168 -5.88 14.98 25.51
N ASN A 169 -7.14 15.42 25.41
CA ASN A 169 -8.14 15.23 26.44
C ASN A 169 -9.03 14.00 26.21
N ILE A 170 -8.99 13.37 25.02
CA ILE A 170 -9.90 12.29 24.64
C ILE A 170 -9.79 11.08 25.58
N SER A 171 -8.62 10.84 26.18
CA SER A 171 -8.40 9.76 27.15
C SER A 171 -8.92 10.05 28.57
N SER A 172 -9.37 11.27 28.85
CA SER A 172 -9.84 11.65 30.19
C SER A 172 -11.26 11.14 30.47
N LYS A 173 -11.59 10.94 31.76
CA LYS A 173 -12.92 10.48 32.21
C LYS A 173 -14.07 11.37 31.74
N GLN A 174 -13.81 12.65 31.45
CA GLN A 174 -14.80 13.59 30.92
C GLN A 174 -15.35 13.16 29.55
N TYR A 175 -14.57 12.37 28.79
CA TYR A 175 -14.90 11.93 27.45
C TYR A 175 -15.43 10.50 27.39
N ASP A 176 -15.50 9.75 28.51
CA ASP A 176 -15.90 8.33 28.52
C ASP A 176 -17.23 8.08 27.77
N SER A 177 -18.26 8.90 28.03
CA SER A 177 -19.56 8.79 27.35
C SER A 177 -19.64 9.48 25.98
N LYS A 178 -18.56 10.15 25.54
CA LYS A 178 -18.51 10.98 24.32
C LYS A 178 -17.60 10.42 23.24
N ARG A 179 -16.62 9.57 23.55
CA ARG A 179 -15.63 9.04 22.59
C ARG A 179 -16.29 8.47 21.34
N ASN A 180 -17.23 7.53 21.50
CA ASN A 180 -17.91 6.89 20.37
C ASN A 180 -18.70 7.90 19.51
N ARG A 181 -19.34 8.89 20.14
CA ARG A 181 -20.05 9.96 19.42
C ARG A 181 -19.13 10.93 18.67
N ILE A 182 -17.92 11.15 19.18
CA ILE A 182 -16.90 11.96 18.49
C ILE A 182 -16.33 11.15 17.32
N ALA A 183 -15.91 9.92 17.58
CA ALA A 183 -15.40 9.00 16.57
C ALA A 183 -16.38 8.79 15.41
N SER A 184 -17.69 8.62 15.69
CA SER A 184 -18.71 8.41 14.66
C SER A 184 -18.96 9.62 13.75
N LYS A 185 -18.38 10.79 14.05
CA LYS A 185 -18.44 12.00 13.21
C LYS A 185 -17.16 12.21 12.39
N LEU A 186 -16.10 11.47 12.73
CA LEU A 186 -14.82 11.52 12.04
C LEU A 186 -14.77 10.39 11.02
N ASN A 187 -13.98 10.57 9.97
CA ASN A 187 -13.88 9.60 8.89
C ASN A 187 -12.92 8.46 9.26
N SER A 188 -13.44 7.24 9.46
CA SER A 188 -12.65 6.04 9.75
C SER A 188 -11.74 6.21 10.98
N ILE A 189 -12.32 6.61 12.12
CA ILE A 189 -11.63 6.78 13.40
C ILE A 189 -12.34 6.01 14.50
N TYR A 190 -11.57 5.41 15.40
CA TYR A 190 -12.03 4.96 16.72
C TYR A 190 -11.20 5.62 17.82
N LEU A 191 -11.76 5.73 19.03
CA LEU A 191 -11.13 6.43 20.16
C LEU A 191 -11.34 5.68 21.47
N ASN A 192 -10.31 5.58 22.30
CA ASN A 192 -10.39 4.96 23.63
C ASN A 192 -9.46 5.66 24.65
N GLU A 193 -9.32 5.12 25.86
CA GLU A 193 -8.48 5.68 26.92
C GLU A 193 -6.98 5.66 26.56
N GLY A 194 -6.55 4.80 25.64
CA GLY A 194 -5.18 4.72 25.16
C GLY A 194 -4.85 5.67 24.00
N SER A 195 -5.85 6.30 23.38
CA SER A 195 -5.66 7.13 22.17
C SER A 195 -4.68 8.29 22.37
N SER A 196 -4.81 9.05 23.46
CA SER A 196 -3.95 10.23 23.70
C SER A 196 -2.49 9.81 23.87
N GLU A 197 -2.19 8.92 24.82
CA GLU A 197 -0.81 8.46 25.07
C GLU A 197 -0.19 7.87 23.80
N SER A 198 -0.93 7.05 23.06
CA SER A 198 -0.42 6.41 21.85
C SER A 198 -0.09 7.42 20.74
N ALA A 199 -0.95 8.42 20.50
CA ALA A 199 -0.71 9.45 19.49
C ALA A 199 0.51 10.32 19.81
N TYR A 200 0.69 10.69 21.08
CA TYR A 200 1.84 11.48 21.52
C TYR A 200 3.14 10.69 21.44
N LEU A 201 3.13 9.40 21.81
CA LEU A 201 4.28 8.51 21.67
C LEU A 201 4.64 8.27 20.21
N ALA A 202 3.65 8.08 19.33
CA ALA A 202 3.88 7.91 17.89
C ALA A 202 4.61 9.14 17.30
N ALA A 203 4.04 10.33 17.47
CA ALA A 203 4.63 11.56 16.96
C ALA A 203 6.03 11.84 17.56
N GLY A 204 6.18 11.70 18.88
CA GLY A 204 7.46 11.96 19.54
C GLY A 204 8.55 10.95 19.20
N SER A 205 8.20 9.71 18.90
CA SER A 205 9.15 8.71 18.41
C SER A 205 9.72 9.07 17.04
N VAL A 206 8.87 9.53 16.11
CA VAL A 206 9.33 9.94 14.77
C VAL A 206 10.19 11.21 14.85
N ILE A 207 9.84 12.18 15.72
CA ILE A 207 10.68 13.36 16.01
C ILE A 207 12.06 12.92 16.51
N GLU A 208 12.12 12.06 17.54
CA GLU A 208 13.37 11.64 18.19
C GLU A 208 14.34 11.01 17.19
N VAL A 209 13.88 10.05 16.36
CA VAL A 209 14.77 9.40 15.40
C VAL A 209 15.18 10.35 14.27
N SER A 210 14.27 11.23 13.84
CA SER A 210 14.54 12.19 12.77
C SER A 210 15.62 13.18 13.18
N GLU A 211 15.57 13.66 14.43
CA GLU A 211 16.61 14.51 14.99
C GLU A 211 17.96 13.79 15.06
N LYS A 212 17.97 12.53 15.51
CA LYS A 212 19.20 11.73 15.63
C LYS A 212 19.84 11.40 14.29
N VAL A 213 19.02 11.10 13.28
CA VAL A 213 19.49 10.89 11.90
C VAL A 213 20.00 12.21 11.31
N ALA A 214 19.29 13.32 11.51
CA ALA A 214 19.74 14.64 11.05
C ALA A 214 21.09 15.05 11.65
N LYS A 215 21.34 14.74 12.93
CA LYS A 215 22.62 14.97 13.62
C LYS A 215 23.75 14.04 13.19
N GLY A 216 23.46 12.95 12.48
CA GLY A 216 24.43 11.88 12.22
C GLY A 216 24.76 11.02 13.44
N GLU A 217 23.92 11.03 14.49
CA GLU A 217 24.02 10.07 15.60
C GLU A 217 23.56 8.67 15.17
N LEU A 218 22.64 8.62 14.21
CA LEU A 218 22.18 7.42 13.51
C LEU A 218 22.34 7.63 12.01
N ASP A 219 22.57 6.54 11.28
CA ASP A 219 22.64 6.59 9.82
C ASP A 219 21.23 6.49 9.23
N SER A 220 20.37 5.68 9.83
CA SER A 220 18.96 5.51 9.46
C SER A 220 18.14 5.00 10.64
N ALA A 221 16.81 4.99 10.53
CA ALA A 221 15.96 4.45 11.59
C ALA A 221 14.63 3.88 11.08
N PHE A 222 14.03 2.97 11.85
CA PHE A 222 12.64 2.56 11.69
C PHE A 222 11.88 2.71 13.01
N THR A 223 10.75 3.42 12.97
CA THR A 223 9.86 3.61 14.12
C THR A 223 8.56 2.84 13.90
N ILE A 224 8.38 1.77 14.68
CA ILE A 224 7.21 0.90 14.66
C ILE A 224 6.15 1.55 15.56
N VAL A 225 5.43 2.52 14.99
CA VAL A 225 4.49 3.38 15.72
C VAL A 225 3.04 3.06 15.39
N ARG A 226 2.15 3.40 16.32
CA ARG A 226 0.71 3.53 16.06
C ARG A 226 0.07 4.47 17.09
N PRO A 227 -0.97 5.24 16.75
CA PRO A 227 -1.68 5.28 15.45
C PRO A 227 -0.80 5.78 14.28
N PRO A 228 -1.17 5.46 13.02
CA PRO A 228 -0.54 6.06 11.83
C PRO A 228 -0.79 7.57 11.76
N GLY A 229 -0.24 8.25 10.76
CA GLY A 229 -0.27 9.71 10.67
C GLY A 229 -0.60 10.36 9.32
N HIS A 230 -0.27 9.75 8.18
CA HIS A 230 -0.26 10.48 6.89
C HIS A 230 -1.62 11.08 6.43
N HIS A 231 -2.76 10.60 6.96
CA HIS A 231 -4.09 11.15 6.67
C HIS A 231 -4.52 12.30 7.58
N ALA A 232 -3.91 12.48 8.75
CA ALA A 232 -4.36 13.49 9.72
C ALA A 232 -4.12 14.90 9.16
N GLU A 233 -5.19 15.70 9.07
CA GLU A 233 -5.16 17.06 8.53
C GLU A 233 -5.00 18.10 9.65
N TYR A 234 -4.99 19.39 9.28
CA TYR A 234 -4.76 20.49 10.22
C TYR A 234 -5.74 20.46 11.41
N ASP A 235 -7.03 20.19 11.19
CA ASP A 235 -8.05 20.18 12.24
C ASP A 235 -8.92 18.91 12.27
N GLU A 236 -8.52 17.85 11.56
CA GLU A 236 -9.28 16.61 11.44
C GLU A 236 -8.40 15.37 11.61
N ALA A 237 -8.85 14.45 12.46
CA ALA A 237 -8.37 13.06 12.47
C ALA A 237 -9.20 12.23 11.49
N MET A 238 -8.52 11.47 10.64
CA MET A 238 -9.16 10.61 9.65
C MET A 238 -8.26 9.44 9.25
N GLY A 239 -8.82 8.38 8.68
CA GLY A 239 -8.04 7.26 8.13
C GLY A 239 -7.16 6.60 9.18
N PHE A 240 -7.70 6.36 10.37
CA PHE A 240 -6.98 5.86 11.56
C PHE A 240 -5.90 6.79 12.14
N CYS A 241 -5.64 7.95 11.52
CA CYS A 241 -4.59 8.87 11.90
C CYS A 241 -5.11 9.93 12.89
N LEU A 242 -4.42 10.09 14.03
CA LEU A 242 -4.77 11.12 15.03
C LEU A 242 -3.90 12.37 14.92
N PHE A 243 -2.60 12.20 14.64
CA PHE A 243 -1.65 13.26 14.34
C PHE A 243 -0.79 12.84 13.16
N ASN A 244 -0.32 13.80 12.37
CA ASN A 244 0.54 13.52 11.23
C ASN A 244 2.00 13.40 11.67
N ASN A 245 2.39 12.18 12.05
CA ASN A 245 3.70 11.88 12.64
C ASN A 245 4.87 12.35 11.75
N VAL A 246 4.81 12.07 10.45
CA VAL A 246 5.85 12.42 9.47
C VAL A 246 5.89 13.92 9.23
N ALA A 247 4.74 14.57 9.07
CA ALA A 247 4.70 16.02 8.85
C ALA A 247 5.17 16.81 10.08
N ILE A 248 4.86 16.34 11.29
CA ILE A 248 5.36 16.93 12.54
C ILE A 248 6.88 16.82 12.61
N ALA A 249 7.45 15.67 12.28
CA ALA A 249 8.90 15.49 12.28
C ALA A 249 9.60 16.36 11.21
N GLY A 250 9.04 16.46 10.00
CA GLY A 250 9.55 17.33 8.95
C GLY A 250 9.54 18.81 9.35
N SER A 251 8.41 19.29 9.87
CA SER A 251 8.27 20.67 10.35
C SER A 251 9.19 20.95 11.54
N PHE A 252 9.35 20.00 12.46
CA PHE A 252 10.30 20.11 13.57
C PHE A 252 11.75 20.29 13.09
N LEU A 253 12.21 19.48 12.13
CA LEU A 253 13.57 19.61 11.60
C LEU A 253 13.79 20.98 10.92
N LEU A 254 12.84 21.42 10.10
CA LEU A 254 12.97 22.65 9.32
C LEU A 254 12.88 23.91 10.20
N ASP A 255 11.92 23.95 11.12
CA ASP A 255 11.54 25.19 11.79
C ASP A 255 12.04 25.27 13.25
N GLN A 256 12.23 24.12 13.92
CA GLN A 256 12.67 24.08 15.32
C GLN A 256 14.14 23.72 15.45
N ARG A 257 14.72 23.00 14.48
CA ARG A 257 16.14 22.57 14.47
C ARG A 257 16.92 23.03 13.24
N PRO A 258 16.80 24.30 12.79
CA PRO A 258 17.48 24.78 11.60
C PRO A 258 19.02 24.69 11.70
N GLU A 259 19.58 24.66 12.92
CA GLU A 259 21.01 24.51 13.16
C GLU A 259 21.57 23.13 12.75
N LEU A 260 20.70 22.13 12.55
CA LEU A 260 21.10 20.82 12.03
C LEU A 260 21.37 20.84 10.52
N GLY A 261 21.12 21.96 9.85
CA GLY A 261 21.44 22.15 8.43
C GLY A 261 20.53 21.39 7.45
N ILE A 262 19.43 20.80 7.93
CA ILE A 262 18.40 20.19 7.07
C ILE A 262 17.57 21.31 6.43
N LYS A 263 17.63 21.43 5.11
CA LYS A 263 16.93 22.45 4.33
C LYS A 263 15.96 21.86 3.31
N LYS A 264 16.21 20.63 2.86
CA LYS A 264 15.41 19.90 1.88
C LYS A 264 15.06 18.52 2.41
N ILE A 265 13.78 18.26 2.59
CA ILE A 265 13.25 16.98 3.05
C ILE A 265 12.49 16.33 1.89
N LEU A 266 12.85 15.09 1.56
CA LEU A 266 12.03 14.27 0.67
C LEU A 266 11.16 13.37 1.55
N ILE A 267 9.85 13.50 1.40
CA ILE A 267 8.89 12.56 2.00
C ILE A 267 8.45 11.60 0.90
N VAL A 268 8.68 10.30 1.12
CA VAL A 268 8.21 9.23 0.23
C VAL A 268 7.09 8.48 0.94
N ASP A 269 5.89 8.58 0.43
CA ASP A 269 4.73 7.84 0.89
C ASP A 269 4.45 6.69 -0.09
N TRP A 270 4.73 5.47 0.36
CA TRP A 270 4.46 4.24 -0.39
C TRP A 270 3.28 3.45 0.19
N ASP A 271 2.59 4.00 1.19
CA ASP A 271 1.32 3.45 1.67
C ASP A 271 0.35 3.41 0.49
N VAL A 272 -0.50 2.38 0.44
CA VAL A 272 -1.42 2.21 -0.68
C VAL A 272 -2.47 3.33 -0.74
N HIS A 273 -2.68 4.05 0.36
CA HIS A 273 -3.57 5.20 0.44
C HIS A 273 -2.81 6.52 0.27
N HIS A 274 -3.48 7.50 -0.33
CA HIS A 274 -2.93 8.84 -0.46
C HIS A 274 -2.76 9.52 0.91
N GLY A 275 -1.54 9.92 1.27
CA GLY A 275 -1.24 10.76 2.43
C GLY A 275 -1.71 12.21 2.28
N ASN A 276 -3.02 12.42 2.16
CA ASN A 276 -3.67 13.72 1.96
C ASN A 276 -3.30 14.76 3.03
N GLY A 277 -3.16 14.34 4.29
CA GLY A 277 -2.77 15.22 5.39
C GLY A 277 -1.34 15.74 5.23
N THR A 278 -0.42 14.87 4.79
CA THR A 278 0.97 15.24 4.54
C THR A 278 1.08 16.17 3.34
N GLN A 279 0.39 15.86 2.23
CA GLN A 279 0.28 16.74 1.06
C GLN A 279 -0.21 18.14 1.45
N LYS A 280 -1.31 18.23 2.19
CA LYS A 280 -1.91 19.51 2.59
C LYS A 280 -1.00 20.32 3.52
N THR A 281 -0.25 19.65 4.40
CA THR A 281 0.68 20.31 5.31
C THR A 281 1.79 21.06 4.56
N PHE A 282 2.35 20.44 3.51
CA PHE A 282 3.48 21.02 2.75
C PHE A 282 3.10 21.63 1.41
N TRP A 283 1.80 21.83 1.16
CA TRP A 283 1.23 22.24 -0.13
C TRP A 283 1.90 23.46 -0.79
N LYS A 284 2.45 24.37 0.01
CA LYS A 284 3.11 25.61 -0.44
C LYS A 284 4.60 25.68 -0.10
N ASP A 285 5.20 24.64 0.48
CA ASP A 285 6.57 24.66 1.01
C ASP A 285 7.56 23.93 0.09
N PRO A 286 8.44 24.65 -0.65
CA PRO A 286 9.44 24.04 -1.53
C PRO A 286 10.59 23.35 -0.78
N ARG A 287 10.69 23.53 0.55
CA ARG A 287 11.67 22.81 1.37
C ARG A 287 11.31 21.33 1.51
N VAL A 288 10.06 20.96 1.22
CA VAL A 288 9.58 19.58 1.31
C VAL A 288 9.07 19.12 -0.04
N LEU A 289 9.70 18.09 -0.59
CA LEU A 289 9.16 17.35 -1.73
C LEU A 289 8.33 16.19 -1.20
N PHE A 290 7.01 16.23 -1.40
CA PHE A 290 6.12 15.11 -1.09
C PHE A 290 5.91 14.27 -2.34
N PHE A 291 6.24 12.99 -2.25
CA PHE A 291 5.99 12.00 -3.27
C PHE A 291 5.08 10.93 -2.70
N SER A 292 3.92 10.68 -3.32
CA SER A 292 3.01 9.60 -2.93
C SER A 292 2.63 8.76 -4.12
N VAL A 293 2.77 7.45 -3.97
CA VAL A 293 2.24 6.45 -4.90
C VAL A 293 1.12 5.69 -4.19
N HIS A 294 -0.07 5.65 -4.79
CA HIS A 294 -1.25 5.15 -4.07
C HIS A 294 -2.32 4.64 -5.04
N ARG A 295 -3.17 3.72 -4.57
CA ARG A 295 -4.38 3.32 -5.28
C ARG A 295 -5.36 4.49 -5.27
N HIS A 296 -5.82 4.89 -6.44
CA HIS A 296 -6.74 6.04 -6.59
C HIS A 296 -8.04 5.63 -7.28
N GLU A 297 -7.93 4.83 -8.33
CA GLU A 297 -9.07 4.36 -9.14
C GLU A 297 -9.97 5.51 -9.59
N PHE A 298 -9.35 6.61 -10.05
CA PHE A 298 -10.04 7.81 -10.48
C PHE A 298 -10.92 8.43 -9.37
N GLY A 299 -10.44 8.36 -8.13
CA GLY A 299 -11.07 8.97 -6.96
C GLY A 299 -12.11 8.08 -6.29
N SER A 300 -12.23 6.80 -6.66
CA SER A 300 -13.13 5.87 -5.98
C SER A 300 -12.50 5.14 -4.79
N PHE A 301 -11.16 5.00 -4.77
CA PHE A 301 -10.46 4.34 -3.65
C PHE A 301 -10.18 5.34 -2.52
N TYR A 302 -10.24 4.89 -1.26
CA TYR A 302 -10.08 5.75 -0.08
C TYR A 302 -8.78 6.58 -0.17
N PRO A 303 -8.80 7.90 0.13
CA PRO A 303 -9.86 8.71 0.75
C PRO A 303 -11.01 9.17 -0.18
N ALA A 304 -11.06 8.64 -1.41
CA ALA A 304 -12.14 8.78 -2.39
C ALA A 304 -12.46 10.22 -2.78
N ASN A 305 -11.43 10.92 -3.28
CA ASN A 305 -11.52 12.28 -3.80
C ASN A 305 -10.45 12.53 -4.88
N ASP A 306 -10.44 13.74 -5.43
CA ASP A 306 -9.51 14.15 -6.50
C ASP A 306 -8.16 14.67 -5.98
N ASP A 307 -7.98 14.84 -4.66
CA ASP A 307 -6.76 15.43 -4.09
C ASP A 307 -5.52 14.56 -4.34
N GLY A 308 -5.70 13.25 -4.52
CA GLY A 308 -4.65 12.30 -4.90
C GLY A 308 -4.33 12.27 -6.40
N PHE A 309 -4.98 13.06 -7.25
CA PHE A 309 -4.73 12.98 -8.69
C PHE A 309 -3.38 13.63 -9.08
N TYR A 310 -2.77 13.17 -10.19
CA TYR A 310 -1.43 13.62 -10.61
C TYR A 310 -1.36 15.11 -10.99
N THR A 311 -2.51 15.77 -11.19
CA THR A 311 -2.58 17.21 -11.46
C THR A 311 -2.37 18.08 -10.22
N MET A 312 -2.44 17.48 -9.03
CA MET A 312 -2.26 18.15 -7.74
C MET A 312 -0.77 18.30 -7.45
N VAL A 313 -0.18 19.41 -7.90
CA VAL A 313 1.28 19.61 -7.92
C VAL A 313 1.80 20.61 -6.89
N GLY A 314 0.97 21.04 -5.93
CA GLY A 314 1.29 22.13 -5.00
C GLY A 314 0.95 23.52 -5.56
N GLU A 315 1.17 24.55 -4.76
CA GLU A 315 0.81 25.93 -5.09
C GLU A 315 1.90 26.93 -4.71
N GLY A 316 2.02 28.01 -5.49
CA GLY A 316 2.95 29.10 -5.19
C GLY A 316 4.39 28.60 -5.20
N PRO A 317 5.21 28.92 -4.17
CA PRO A 317 6.57 28.40 -4.07
C PRO A 317 6.64 26.87 -4.03
N GLY A 318 5.61 26.18 -3.53
CA GLY A 318 5.55 24.72 -3.48
C GLY A 318 5.07 24.05 -4.77
N ALA A 319 4.74 24.81 -5.81
CA ALA A 319 4.34 24.23 -7.10
C ALA A 319 5.50 23.39 -7.70
N GLY A 320 5.21 22.15 -8.06
CA GLY A 320 6.18 21.13 -8.49
C GLY A 320 6.70 20.25 -7.35
N TYR A 321 6.49 20.61 -6.08
CA TYR A 321 7.01 19.88 -4.91
C TYR A 321 5.99 18.92 -4.28
N ASN A 322 4.84 18.74 -4.91
CA ASN A 322 3.90 17.66 -4.62
C ASN A 322 3.79 16.75 -5.85
N ILE A 323 4.05 15.45 -5.69
CA ILE A 323 4.02 14.47 -6.77
C ILE A 323 3.12 13.33 -6.35
N ASN A 324 1.95 13.24 -6.98
CA ASN A 324 1.05 12.11 -6.82
C ASN A 324 1.17 11.16 -8.01
N VAL A 325 1.24 9.87 -7.71
CA VAL A 325 1.22 8.78 -8.68
C VAL A 325 -0.02 7.91 -8.41
N PRO A 326 -1.17 8.26 -8.99
CA PRO A 326 -2.44 7.60 -8.72
C PRO A 326 -2.60 6.33 -9.58
N TRP A 327 -2.61 5.15 -8.96
CA TRP A 327 -2.92 3.91 -9.67
C TRP A 327 -4.38 3.93 -10.15
N GLU A 328 -4.56 3.62 -11.43
CA GLU A 328 -5.88 3.49 -12.06
C GLU A 328 -6.64 2.24 -11.58
N ASN A 329 -5.92 1.29 -10.98
CA ASN A 329 -6.40 -0.03 -10.61
C ASN A 329 -5.55 -0.64 -9.49
N GLY A 330 -6.16 -1.54 -8.70
CA GLY A 330 -5.41 -2.44 -7.81
C GLY A 330 -4.49 -3.40 -8.57
N ARG A 331 -3.81 -4.28 -7.81
CA ARG A 331 -2.85 -5.31 -8.24
C ARG A 331 -1.48 -4.84 -8.71
N CYS A 332 -1.19 -3.53 -8.67
CA CYS A 332 0.14 -3.01 -8.94
C CYS A 332 1.17 -3.74 -8.05
N GLY A 333 2.21 -4.29 -8.66
CA GLY A 333 3.23 -5.10 -8.00
C GLY A 333 4.62 -4.50 -8.13
N ASP A 334 5.66 -5.31 -7.86
CA ASP A 334 7.04 -4.84 -7.80
C ASP A 334 7.48 -4.10 -9.07
N ALA A 335 7.16 -4.64 -10.26
CA ALA A 335 7.53 -4.03 -11.53
C ALA A 335 6.90 -2.63 -11.72
N ASP A 336 5.66 -2.43 -11.24
CA ASP A 336 4.96 -1.15 -11.33
C ASP A 336 5.59 -0.09 -10.45
N TYR A 337 5.86 -0.43 -9.19
CA TYR A 337 6.50 0.46 -8.23
C TYR A 337 7.93 0.78 -8.67
N LEU A 338 8.68 -0.21 -9.17
CA LEU A 338 10.04 0.00 -9.67
C LEU A 338 10.07 0.92 -10.90
N ALA A 339 9.13 0.75 -11.83
CA ALA A 339 9.02 1.65 -12.99
C ALA A 339 8.76 3.09 -12.55
N VAL A 340 7.89 3.32 -11.57
CA VAL A 340 7.65 4.65 -11.00
C VAL A 340 8.88 5.22 -10.29
N TRP A 341 9.62 4.38 -9.55
CA TRP A 341 10.89 4.80 -8.96
C TRP A 341 11.85 5.27 -10.04
N ASP A 342 12.08 4.44 -11.06
CA ASP A 342 13.12 4.67 -12.07
C ASP A 342 12.77 5.82 -13.03
N HIS A 343 11.49 6.03 -13.34
CA HIS A 343 11.07 7.02 -14.31
C HIS A 343 10.53 8.33 -13.72
N ILE A 344 10.26 8.40 -12.42
CA ILE A 344 9.79 9.62 -11.74
C ILE A 344 10.65 9.94 -10.51
N LEU A 345 10.58 9.10 -9.47
CA LEU A 345 11.10 9.46 -8.15
C LEU A 345 12.62 9.62 -8.15
N ILE A 346 13.37 8.68 -8.72
CA ILE A 346 14.84 8.69 -8.73
C ILE A 346 15.39 9.87 -9.54
N PRO A 347 14.90 10.17 -10.77
CA PRO A 347 15.27 11.39 -11.48
C PRO A 347 15.02 12.67 -10.67
N VAL A 348 13.83 12.81 -10.07
CA VAL A 348 13.48 13.99 -9.27
C VAL A 348 14.31 14.08 -8.00
N ALA A 349 14.50 12.98 -7.27
CA ALA A 349 15.29 12.94 -6.04
C ALA A 349 16.76 13.34 -6.29
N LYS A 350 17.32 12.97 -7.46
CA LYS A 350 18.66 13.39 -7.89
C LYS A 350 18.75 14.89 -8.10
N GLU A 351 17.75 15.48 -8.73
CA GLU A 351 17.69 16.92 -8.98
C GLU A 351 17.40 17.71 -7.70
N PHE A 352 16.41 17.26 -6.92
CA PHE A 352 16.03 17.84 -5.63
C PHE A 352 17.17 17.74 -4.60
N ASN A 353 17.97 16.66 -4.64
CA ASN A 353 19.11 16.41 -3.76
C ASN A 353 18.77 16.63 -2.27
N PRO A 354 17.93 15.76 -1.66
CA PRO A 354 17.44 15.93 -0.31
C PRO A 354 18.55 15.79 0.75
N ASP A 355 18.40 16.52 1.86
CA ASP A 355 19.29 16.39 3.02
C ASP A 355 18.91 15.19 3.88
N ILE A 356 17.63 14.83 3.92
CA ILE A 356 17.09 13.67 4.65
C ILE A 356 15.85 13.14 3.91
N ILE A 357 15.61 11.83 4.01
CA ILE A 357 14.40 11.19 3.50
C ILE A 357 13.59 10.65 4.69
N ILE A 358 12.29 10.98 4.72
CA ILE A 358 11.34 10.39 5.67
C ILE A 358 10.32 9.59 4.87
N ILE A 359 10.17 8.31 5.18
CA ILE A 359 9.28 7.39 4.48
C ILE A 359 8.04 7.19 5.35
N SER A 360 6.88 7.56 4.82
CA SER A 360 5.58 7.10 5.30
C SER A 360 5.46 5.63 4.89
N ALA A 361 5.88 4.76 5.79
CA ALA A 361 6.15 3.36 5.52
C ALA A 361 4.91 2.50 5.80
N GLY A 362 3.88 2.66 4.98
CA GLY A 362 2.73 1.75 4.94
C GLY A 362 3.09 0.44 4.24
N PHE A 363 2.53 -0.68 4.69
CA PHE A 363 2.75 -1.98 4.05
C PHE A 363 1.45 -2.62 3.57
N ASP A 364 0.42 -1.83 3.32
CA ASP A 364 -0.87 -2.26 2.78
C ASP A 364 -0.90 -2.36 1.25
N ALA A 365 0.13 -1.88 0.55
CA ALA A 365 0.32 -2.26 -0.85
C ALA A 365 0.89 -3.69 -0.99
N ALA A 366 1.23 -4.34 0.12
CA ALA A 366 1.82 -5.66 0.12
C ALA A 366 0.84 -6.75 -0.34
N VAL A 367 1.37 -7.80 -0.95
CA VAL A 367 0.59 -8.98 -1.32
C VAL A 367 -0.17 -9.54 -0.11
N GLY A 368 -1.47 -9.80 -0.28
CA GLY A 368 -2.33 -10.37 0.76
C GLY A 368 -2.90 -9.36 1.76
N ASP A 369 -2.61 -8.06 1.63
CA ASP A 369 -3.27 -7.03 2.43
C ASP A 369 -4.80 -6.97 2.14
N PRO A 370 -5.66 -6.93 3.18
CA PRO A 370 -7.11 -6.97 2.98
C PRO A 370 -7.70 -5.66 2.45
N LEU A 371 -6.99 -4.54 2.52
CA LEU A 371 -7.52 -3.22 2.12
C LEU A 371 -6.87 -2.72 0.81
N GLY A 372 -5.55 -2.84 0.67
CA GLY A 372 -4.83 -2.19 -0.43
C GLY A 372 -5.02 -2.82 -1.80
N GLY A 373 -5.15 -4.15 -1.87
CA GLY A 373 -5.38 -4.87 -3.13
C GLY A 373 -4.24 -4.81 -4.15
N CYS A 374 -3.06 -4.32 -3.76
CA CYS A 374 -1.82 -4.37 -4.56
C CYS A 374 -1.05 -5.69 -4.30
N GLN A 375 0.09 -5.86 -4.96
CA GLN A 375 0.87 -7.11 -4.94
C GLN A 375 2.37 -6.87 -4.73
N VAL A 376 2.74 -5.83 -3.96
CA VAL A 376 4.14 -5.58 -3.64
C VAL A 376 4.66 -6.68 -2.73
N THR A 377 5.80 -7.26 -3.07
CA THR A 377 6.43 -8.30 -2.26
C THR A 377 7.34 -7.67 -1.20
N PRO A 378 7.71 -8.40 -0.13
CA PRO A 378 8.75 -7.94 0.81
C PRO A 378 10.06 -7.55 0.10
N ASP A 379 10.45 -8.29 -0.94
CA ASP A 379 11.63 -7.99 -1.75
C ASP A 379 11.44 -6.71 -2.59
N GLY A 380 10.22 -6.47 -3.08
CA GLY A 380 9.82 -5.20 -3.69
C GLY A 380 10.14 -4.01 -2.79
N TYR A 381 9.63 -3.99 -1.56
CA TYR A 381 9.94 -2.93 -0.58
C TYR A 381 11.44 -2.80 -0.30
N ALA A 382 12.15 -3.93 -0.19
CA ALA A 382 13.60 -3.93 -0.02
C ALA A 382 14.34 -3.20 -1.16
N VAL A 383 13.95 -3.44 -2.41
CA VAL A 383 14.52 -2.77 -3.59
C VAL A 383 14.17 -1.28 -3.60
N LEU A 384 12.91 -0.93 -3.35
CA LEU A 384 12.44 0.46 -3.32
C LEU A 384 13.24 1.27 -2.30
N LEU A 385 13.43 0.71 -1.10
CA LEU A 385 14.26 1.31 -0.05
C LEU A 385 15.73 1.39 -0.46
N LYS A 386 16.30 0.32 -1.01
CA LYS A 386 17.71 0.28 -1.42
C LYS A 386 18.06 1.36 -2.44
N LYS A 387 17.16 1.62 -3.41
CA LYS A 387 17.33 2.72 -4.37
C LYS A 387 17.37 4.08 -3.69
N LEU A 388 16.55 4.30 -2.66
CA LEU A 388 16.52 5.55 -1.89
C LEU A 388 17.75 5.75 -0.99
N MET A 389 18.37 4.67 -0.50
CA MET A 389 19.59 4.75 0.34
C MET A 389 20.79 5.41 -0.35
N ASN A 390 20.77 5.54 -1.67
CA ASN A 390 21.82 6.24 -2.44
C ASN A 390 21.73 7.78 -2.32
N PHE A 391 20.66 8.30 -1.72
CA PHE A 391 20.43 9.74 -1.53
C PHE A 391 20.62 10.14 -0.07
N ALA A 392 20.72 11.45 0.20
CA ALA A 392 20.84 12.00 1.55
C ALA A 392 21.97 11.39 2.40
N GLN A 393 23.00 10.80 1.78
CA GLN A 393 24.06 10.03 2.45
C GLN A 393 23.52 8.85 3.29
N GLY A 394 22.38 8.30 2.88
CA GLY A 394 21.68 7.23 3.59
C GLY A 394 20.89 7.68 4.82
N ARG A 395 20.76 8.99 5.08
CA ARG A 395 19.92 9.56 6.14
C ARG A 395 18.43 9.32 5.82
N ILE A 396 17.94 8.18 6.30
CA ILE A 396 16.58 7.70 6.05
C ILE A 396 15.87 7.36 7.35
N VAL A 397 14.63 7.82 7.49
CA VAL A 397 13.71 7.47 8.59
C VAL A 397 12.49 6.80 8.02
N LEU A 398 12.17 5.58 8.45
CA LEU A 398 10.89 4.92 8.17
C LEU A 398 9.96 5.14 9.38
N ALA A 399 8.75 5.64 9.12
CA ALA A 399 7.69 5.73 10.12
C ALA A 399 6.52 4.84 9.68
N LEU A 400 6.13 3.88 10.51
CA LEU A 400 5.04 2.95 10.15
C LEU A 400 3.71 3.69 9.94
N GLU A 401 3.04 3.42 8.82
CA GLU A 401 1.69 3.91 8.50
C GLU A 401 0.68 2.73 8.49
N GLY A 402 0.10 2.36 7.35
CA GLY A 402 -0.83 1.26 7.12
C GLY A 402 -0.20 -0.14 6.99
N GLY A 403 -0.98 -1.11 6.51
CA GLY A 403 -0.62 -2.54 6.45
C GLY A 403 -1.37 -3.37 7.49
N TYR A 404 -2.27 -4.22 7.05
CA TYR A 404 -3.32 -4.83 7.88
C TYR A 404 -3.34 -6.36 7.82
N ASN A 405 -2.65 -6.97 6.85
CA ASN A 405 -2.25 -8.37 6.95
C ASN A 405 -1.00 -8.50 7.85
N LEU A 406 -1.12 -9.23 8.96
CA LEU A 406 -0.07 -9.34 9.99
C LEU A 406 1.21 -10.03 9.50
N ASP A 407 1.10 -10.96 8.55
CA ASP A 407 2.27 -11.63 7.96
C ASP A 407 2.94 -10.71 6.94
N SER A 408 2.15 -10.11 6.04
CA SER A 408 2.67 -9.23 4.99
C SER A 408 3.37 -8.01 5.57
N ILE A 409 2.78 -7.34 6.57
CA ILE A 409 3.40 -6.19 7.25
C ILE A 409 4.70 -6.56 7.97
N ALA A 410 4.72 -7.72 8.66
CA ALA A 410 5.89 -8.14 9.41
C ALA A 410 7.05 -8.60 8.50
N ASN A 411 6.74 -9.30 7.41
CA ASN A 411 7.74 -9.73 6.43
C ASN A 411 8.31 -8.54 5.65
N SER A 412 7.47 -7.60 5.22
CA SER A 412 7.92 -6.40 4.50
C SER A 412 8.76 -5.48 5.39
N ALA A 413 8.36 -5.30 6.65
CA ALA A 413 9.16 -4.58 7.64
C ALA A 413 10.52 -5.24 7.90
N LEU A 414 10.57 -6.58 8.01
CA LEU A 414 11.83 -7.31 8.15
C LEU A 414 12.76 -7.10 6.94
N ALA A 415 12.22 -7.19 5.72
CA ALA A 415 13.00 -6.99 4.50
C ALA A 415 13.61 -5.57 4.43
N CYS A 416 12.83 -4.55 4.80
CA CYS A 416 13.35 -3.18 4.93
C CYS A 416 14.46 -3.07 5.99
N MET A 417 14.31 -3.72 7.15
CA MET A 417 15.33 -3.68 8.21
C MET A 417 16.64 -4.36 7.79
N GLU A 418 16.57 -5.48 7.07
CA GLU A 418 17.76 -6.16 6.53
C GLU A 418 18.50 -5.28 5.51
N VAL A 419 17.76 -4.47 4.73
CA VAL A 419 18.35 -3.47 3.82
C VAL A 419 19.04 -2.33 4.57
N LEU A 420 18.40 -1.78 5.60
CA LEU A 420 19.00 -0.71 6.42
C LEU A 420 20.29 -1.16 7.13
N LEU A 421 20.37 -2.45 7.48
CA LEU A 421 21.54 -3.07 8.12
C LEU A 421 22.61 -3.55 7.12
N GLU A 422 22.37 -3.46 5.81
CA GLU A 422 23.23 -3.98 4.73
C GLU A 422 23.46 -5.51 4.76
N ASP A 423 22.50 -6.31 5.22
CA ASP A 423 22.69 -7.76 5.39
C ASP A 423 22.49 -8.60 4.14
N LYS A 424 21.63 -8.13 3.23
CA LYS A 424 21.26 -8.91 2.05
C LYS A 424 21.59 -8.16 0.78
N PRO A 425 22.32 -8.78 -0.16
CA PRO A 425 22.30 -8.31 -1.54
C PRO A 425 20.87 -8.45 -2.05
N VAL A 426 20.29 -7.35 -2.51
CA VAL A 426 18.94 -7.33 -3.04
C VAL A 426 19.04 -7.76 -4.51
N SER A 427 18.45 -8.91 -4.84
CA SER A 427 18.38 -9.42 -6.21
C SER A 427 16.93 -9.39 -6.68
N ILE A 428 16.67 -8.76 -7.83
CA ILE A 428 15.35 -8.77 -8.47
C ILE A 428 15.32 -9.97 -9.41
N LEU A 429 14.56 -11.01 -9.04
CA LEU A 429 14.18 -12.07 -9.96
C LEU A 429 12.87 -11.66 -10.62
N SER A 430 12.91 -10.76 -11.60
CA SER A 430 11.69 -10.46 -12.34
C SER A 430 11.94 -10.06 -13.78
N GLU A 431 11.50 -10.92 -14.69
CA GLU A 431 11.22 -10.58 -16.09
C GLU A 431 9.87 -9.83 -16.24
N ALA A 432 9.23 -9.41 -15.13
CA ALA A 432 7.93 -8.76 -15.15
C ALA A 432 8.04 -7.31 -15.64
N TYR A 433 7.01 -6.91 -16.39
CA TYR A 433 6.86 -5.56 -16.91
C TYR A 433 5.75 -4.83 -16.13
N PRO A 434 5.85 -3.50 -15.97
CA PRO A 434 4.76 -2.71 -15.40
C PRO A 434 3.52 -2.81 -16.29
N PHE A 435 2.34 -2.60 -15.71
CA PHE A 435 1.10 -2.51 -16.46
C PHE A 435 1.11 -1.34 -17.44
N GLU A 436 0.36 -1.47 -18.54
CA GLU A 436 0.10 -0.35 -19.45
C GLU A 436 -0.61 0.82 -18.74
N SER A 437 -1.44 0.56 -17.71
CA SER A 437 -2.00 1.61 -16.87
C SER A 437 -0.92 2.35 -16.07
N THR A 438 0.02 1.63 -15.46
CA THR A 438 1.19 2.19 -14.79
C THR A 438 1.99 3.08 -15.73
N TRP A 439 2.26 2.61 -16.95
CA TRP A 439 2.99 3.39 -17.95
C TRP A 439 2.27 4.68 -18.34
N ARG A 440 0.95 4.63 -18.55
CA ARG A 440 0.12 5.81 -18.82
C ARG A 440 0.17 6.83 -17.67
N VAL A 441 0.10 6.36 -16.43
CA VAL A 441 0.24 7.22 -15.24
C VAL A 441 1.64 7.86 -15.22
N ILE A 442 2.70 7.08 -15.46
CA ILE A 442 4.07 7.61 -15.53
C ILE A 442 4.18 8.74 -16.57
N GLN A 443 3.65 8.52 -17.77
CA GLN A 443 3.65 9.52 -18.84
C GLN A 443 2.87 10.78 -18.44
N ALA A 444 1.67 10.63 -17.85
CA ALA A 444 0.85 11.76 -17.43
C ALA A 444 1.52 12.59 -16.33
N VAL A 445 2.11 11.92 -15.33
CA VAL A 445 2.86 12.56 -14.24
C VAL A 445 4.07 13.32 -14.81
N ARG A 446 4.89 12.67 -15.65
CA ARG A 446 6.06 13.31 -16.28
C ARG A 446 5.67 14.51 -17.13
N GLN A 447 4.65 14.38 -17.96
CA GLN A 447 4.15 15.47 -18.79
C GLN A 447 3.74 16.66 -17.91
N LYS A 448 2.97 16.40 -16.85
CA LYS A 448 2.51 17.45 -15.94
C LYS A 448 3.65 18.14 -15.19
N LEU A 449 4.69 17.38 -14.80
CA LEU A 449 5.79 17.86 -13.96
C LEU A 449 7.02 18.35 -14.74
N SER A 450 7.11 18.08 -16.04
CA SER A 450 8.24 18.51 -16.89
C SER A 450 8.53 20.02 -16.86
N ALA A 451 7.51 20.84 -16.59
CA ALA A 451 7.65 22.28 -16.43
C ALA A 451 8.41 22.68 -15.14
N PHE A 452 8.44 21.80 -14.14
CA PHE A 452 9.09 22.02 -12.84
C PHE A 452 10.40 21.23 -12.71
N TRP A 453 10.47 20.06 -13.36
CA TRP A 453 11.59 19.13 -13.30
C TRP A 453 12.07 18.80 -14.72
N PRO A 454 13.08 19.51 -15.26
CA PRO A 454 13.60 19.28 -16.60
C PRO A 454 14.05 17.83 -16.84
N THR A 455 14.49 17.11 -15.81
CA THR A 455 14.81 15.67 -15.88
C THR A 455 13.63 14.78 -16.31
N LEU A 456 12.39 15.29 -16.22
CA LEU A 456 11.17 14.61 -16.66
C LEU A 456 10.70 15.02 -18.06
N ALA A 457 11.37 15.96 -18.72
CA ALA A 457 10.96 16.50 -20.02
C ALA A 457 11.16 15.53 -21.18
N ASP A 458 12.11 14.60 -21.08
CA ASP A 458 12.34 13.61 -22.13
C ASP A 458 11.12 12.71 -22.34
N GLU A 459 10.72 12.57 -23.61
CA GLU A 459 9.58 11.74 -23.98
C GLU A 459 9.93 10.25 -23.80
N LEU A 460 9.12 9.57 -23.00
CA LEU A 460 9.17 8.12 -22.89
C LEU A 460 8.47 7.49 -24.10
N PRO A 461 8.89 6.28 -24.54
CA PRO A 461 8.20 5.54 -25.59
C PRO A 461 6.69 5.46 -25.38
N THR A 462 5.90 5.69 -26.43
CA THR A 462 4.43 5.68 -26.36
C THR A 462 3.82 4.31 -26.05
N LYS A 463 4.59 3.24 -26.25
CA LYS A 463 4.26 1.88 -25.83
C LYS A 463 5.48 1.23 -25.20
N LEU A 464 5.27 0.35 -24.23
CA LEU A 464 6.27 -0.63 -23.82
C LEU A 464 6.50 -1.58 -25.01
N THR A 465 7.46 -1.25 -25.89
CA THR A 465 7.84 -2.18 -26.95
C THR A 465 8.51 -3.39 -26.29
N ASN A 466 7.93 -4.57 -26.48
CA ASN A 466 8.55 -5.89 -26.23
C ASN A 466 9.89 -5.99 -26.97
N LYS A 467 10.94 -5.40 -26.42
CA LYS A 467 12.31 -5.66 -26.84
C LYS A 467 12.86 -6.64 -25.83
N LYS A 468 13.05 -7.90 -26.26
CA LYS A 468 14.02 -8.80 -25.62
C LYS A 468 15.29 -7.99 -25.38
N ALA A 469 15.69 -7.84 -24.12
CA ALA A 469 16.91 -7.13 -23.80
C ALA A 469 18.14 -8.06 -23.98
N PRO A 470 19.32 -7.49 -24.27
CA PRO A 470 20.60 -8.20 -24.36
C PRO A 470 21.04 -8.72 -22.97
N PRO A 471 22.10 -9.56 -22.89
CA PRO A 471 22.47 -10.22 -21.65
C PRO A 471 22.95 -9.25 -20.55
N HIS A 472 22.68 -9.70 -19.32
CA HIS A 472 22.88 -9.09 -18.01
C HIS A 472 24.13 -8.20 -17.84
N ILE A 473 23.96 -7.08 -17.15
CA ILE A 473 25.08 -6.27 -16.63
C ILE A 473 25.40 -6.77 -15.21
N LEU A 474 26.49 -7.54 -15.10
CA LEU A 474 27.17 -7.78 -13.83
C LEU A 474 28.04 -6.57 -13.51
N LEU A 475 27.79 -5.92 -12.37
CA LEU A 475 28.76 -5.04 -11.74
C LEU A 475 29.43 -5.83 -10.60
N SER A 476 30.59 -6.44 -10.89
CA SER A 476 31.54 -6.79 -9.84
C SER A 476 32.98 -6.67 -10.34
N SER A 477 33.79 -6.11 -9.45
CA SER A 477 35.24 -5.94 -9.52
C SER A 477 36.00 -7.26 -9.65
N SER A 478 36.94 -7.27 -10.60
CA SER A 478 38.27 -7.89 -10.65
C SER A 478 38.59 -9.24 -9.96
N GLU A 479 39.26 -10.07 -10.78
CA GLU A 479 40.04 -11.30 -10.52
C GLU A 479 39.23 -12.61 -10.51
N SER A 480 39.57 -13.68 -11.25
CA SER A 480 40.66 -13.99 -12.20
C SER A 480 40.24 -15.24 -13.01
N ASP A 481 40.79 -15.37 -14.22
CA ASP A 481 40.57 -16.46 -15.18
C ASP A 481 41.03 -17.85 -14.65
N ASP A 482 40.31 -18.92 -15.02
CA ASP A 482 40.85 -20.04 -15.82
C ASP A 482 39.75 -21.07 -16.19
N GLU A 483 40.01 -21.74 -17.31
CA GLU A 483 39.19 -22.48 -18.28
C GLU A 483 38.40 -23.71 -17.77
N ASP A 484 37.21 -23.98 -18.34
CA ASP A 484 37.03 -25.07 -19.32
C ASP A 484 35.55 -25.25 -19.77
N ASP A 485 35.41 -25.52 -21.07
CA ASP A 485 34.19 -25.78 -21.83
C ASP A 485 33.57 -27.18 -21.55
N GLU A 486 32.29 -27.31 -21.91
CA GLU A 486 31.44 -28.52 -22.03
C GLU A 486 30.47 -28.83 -20.87
N ALA A 487 29.20 -28.41 -21.05
CA ALA A 487 28.02 -29.24 -20.77
C ALA A 487 26.74 -28.54 -21.25
N SER A 488 26.58 -28.43 -22.57
CA SER A 488 25.24 -28.29 -23.17
C SER A 488 24.69 -29.70 -23.40
N LYS A 489 23.52 -29.99 -22.84
CA LYS A 489 22.79 -31.29 -22.79
C LYS A 489 23.14 -32.15 -21.57
N ILE A 490 22.28 -32.07 -20.57
CA ILE A 490 21.47 -33.17 -19.99
C ILE A 490 20.64 -32.50 -18.88
N ILE A 491 19.37 -32.23 -19.15
CA ILE A 491 18.37 -32.13 -18.08
C ILE A 491 17.55 -33.41 -18.25
N SER A 492 17.90 -34.40 -17.43
CA SER A 492 17.23 -35.68 -17.35
C SER A 492 15.88 -35.53 -16.66
N GLU A 493 15.01 -36.50 -16.94
CA GLU A 493 13.62 -36.66 -16.53
C GLU A 493 13.40 -36.84 -15.00
N ASP A 494 14.35 -36.48 -14.14
CA ASP A 494 14.29 -36.73 -12.68
C ASP A 494 13.73 -35.56 -11.84
N LEU A 495 13.26 -34.48 -12.46
CA LEU A 495 12.60 -33.37 -11.76
C LEU A 495 11.06 -33.40 -11.85
N VAL A 496 10.50 -34.42 -12.51
CA VAL A 496 9.04 -34.59 -12.63
C VAL A 496 8.49 -35.59 -11.61
N GLU A 497 9.29 -36.57 -11.14
CA GLU A 497 8.84 -37.51 -10.10
C GLU A 497 8.96 -36.96 -8.66
N ALA A 498 9.78 -35.94 -8.41
CA ALA A 498 9.94 -35.37 -7.06
C ALA A 498 8.85 -34.33 -6.67
N VAL A 499 7.95 -33.99 -7.59
CA VAL A 499 6.85 -33.01 -7.35
C VAL A 499 5.49 -33.69 -7.15
N GLU A 500 5.35 -34.97 -7.51
CA GLU A 500 4.09 -35.72 -7.32
C GLU A 500 3.97 -36.36 -5.92
N ASP A 501 5.08 -36.59 -5.20
CA ASP A 501 5.08 -37.22 -3.86
C ASP A 501 4.85 -36.26 -2.66
N VAL A 502 4.66 -34.96 -2.91
CA VAL A 502 4.39 -33.96 -1.85
C VAL A 502 2.94 -33.46 -1.88
N VAL A 503 2.16 -33.75 -2.93
CA VAL A 503 0.83 -33.16 -3.14
C VAL A 503 -0.33 -34.06 -2.68
N GLU A 504 -0.15 -35.37 -2.58
CA GLU A 504 -1.22 -36.28 -2.15
C GLU A 504 -1.52 -36.33 -0.63
N PRO A 505 -0.57 -36.13 0.32
CA PRO A 505 -0.88 -36.19 1.75
C PRO A 505 -1.61 -34.95 2.32
N LEU A 506 -1.63 -33.82 1.61
CA LEU A 506 -2.24 -32.57 2.09
C LEU A 506 -3.75 -32.48 1.86
N LEU A 507 -4.35 -33.39 1.08
CA LEU A 507 -5.79 -33.41 0.79
C LEU A 507 -6.65 -34.21 1.80
N LYS A 508 -6.06 -34.75 2.88
CA LYS A 508 -6.77 -35.60 3.86
C LYS A 508 -6.58 -35.23 5.33
N LEU A 509 -6.31 -33.97 5.65
CA LEU A 509 -6.39 -33.48 7.04
C LEU A 509 -7.76 -32.83 7.29
N LYS A 510 -8.65 -33.60 7.91
CA LYS A 510 -9.80 -33.05 8.65
C LYS A 510 -9.26 -32.30 9.86
N ILE A 511 -9.40 -30.98 9.87
CA ILE A 511 -9.28 -30.17 11.08
C ILE A 511 -10.69 -29.69 11.41
N GLU A 512 -11.13 -29.97 12.64
CA GLU A 512 -12.41 -29.54 13.18
C GLU A 512 -12.37 -28.03 13.40
N ASP A 513 -13.16 -27.30 12.62
CA ASP A 513 -13.37 -25.85 12.78
C ASP A 513 -14.25 -25.56 14.00
N ASN A 514 -13.74 -24.71 14.90
CA ASN A 514 -14.53 -24.14 15.98
C ASN A 514 -14.67 -22.62 15.80
N HIS A 515 -15.89 -22.25 15.40
CA HIS A 515 -16.61 -20.99 15.62
C HIS A 515 -15.94 -19.67 15.22
N ASP A 516 -16.21 -19.24 13.98
CA ASP A 516 -16.68 -17.87 13.62
C ASP A 516 -17.08 -17.73 12.13
N GLN A 517 -16.99 -18.80 11.34
CA GLN A 517 -17.39 -18.86 9.92
C GLN A 517 -18.91 -19.03 9.66
N ALA A 518 -19.76 -18.89 10.67
CA ALA A 518 -21.13 -19.41 10.63
C ALA A 518 -22.14 -18.51 9.91
N THR A 519 -21.90 -17.22 9.71
CA THR A 519 -22.93 -16.27 9.22
C THR A 519 -22.87 -15.98 7.72
N SER A 520 -21.68 -15.84 7.12
CA SER A 520 -21.55 -15.55 5.68
C SER A 520 -21.88 -16.75 4.78
N ALA A 521 -21.68 -17.97 5.28
CA ALA A 521 -22.01 -19.22 4.60
C ALA A 521 -23.52 -19.56 4.66
N GLN A 522 -24.25 -19.03 5.66
CA GLN A 522 -25.60 -19.49 5.97
C GLN A 522 -26.65 -18.97 4.97
N TRP A 523 -26.54 -17.70 4.53
CA TRP A 523 -27.50 -17.13 3.58
C TRP A 523 -27.29 -17.67 2.17
N ARG A 524 -26.04 -17.88 1.74
CA ARG A 524 -25.70 -18.43 0.41
C ARG A 524 -26.32 -19.81 0.20
N SER A 525 -26.16 -20.71 1.19
CA SER A 525 -26.81 -22.04 1.13
C SER A 525 -28.34 -21.99 1.10
N GLY A 526 -28.95 -20.93 1.63
CA GLY A 526 -30.39 -20.71 1.55
C GLY A 526 -30.82 -20.24 0.17
N LEU A 527 -30.12 -19.25 -0.40
CA LEU A 527 -30.48 -18.61 -1.66
C LEU A 527 -30.09 -19.44 -2.89
N SER A 528 -29.10 -20.33 -2.78
CA SER A 528 -28.68 -21.25 -3.86
C SER A 528 -29.76 -22.25 -4.26
N LYS A 529 -30.79 -22.45 -3.41
CA LYS A 529 -31.91 -23.36 -3.65
C LYS A 529 -33.10 -22.69 -4.36
N THR A 530 -33.08 -21.37 -4.49
CA THR A 530 -34.17 -20.59 -5.08
C THR A 530 -33.76 -20.13 -6.46
N ASP A 531 -34.51 -20.54 -7.47
CA ASP A 531 -34.31 -20.09 -8.85
C ASP A 531 -35.09 -18.80 -9.12
N ILE A 532 -34.50 -17.93 -9.93
CA ILE A 532 -35.13 -16.76 -10.51
C ILE A 532 -34.80 -16.69 -12.01
N TRP A 533 -35.62 -15.96 -12.76
CA TRP A 533 -35.30 -15.55 -14.13
C TRP A 533 -34.71 -14.16 -14.12
N TYR A 534 -33.41 -14.04 -14.40
CA TYR A 534 -32.79 -12.72 -14.59
C TYR A 534 -32.99 -12.26 -16.02
N ALA A 535 -33.85 -11.26 -16.21
CA ALA A 535 -34.14 -10.65 -17.50
C ALA A 535 -33.15 -9.53 -17.82
N THR A 536 -32.34 -9.72 -18.86
CA THR A 536 -31.31 -8.79 -19.30
C THR A 536 -31.76 -8.00 -20.53
N PHE A 537 -31.46 -6.70 -20.60
CA PHE A 537 -31.86 -5.80 -21.70
C PHE A 537 -30.68 -4.99 -22.29
N GLY A 538 -29.47 -5.18 -21.77
CA GLY A 538 -28.24 -4.48 -22.17
C GLY A 538 -27.22 -5.42 -22.83
N SER A 539 -25.93 -5.13 -22.65
CA SER A 539 -24.86 -6.01 -23.14
C SER A 539 -24.94 -7.45 -22.63
N ASN A 540 -25.59 -7.68 -21.48
CA ASN A 540 -25.75 -9.00 -20.88
C ASN A 540 -26.72 -9.91 -21.67
N MET A 541 -27.44 -9.38 -22.66
CA MET A 541 -28.19 -10.21 -23.60
C MET A 541 -27.28 -11.14 -24.42
N TRP A 542 -26.01 -10.76 -24.61
CA TRP A 542 -25.02 -11.65 -25.20
C TRP A 542 -24.51 -12.64 -24.16
N LYS A 543 -24.71 -13.95 -24.41
CA LYS A 543 -24.40 -15.02 -23.45
C LYS A 543 -22.95 -14.98 -22.98
N SER A 544 -21.99 -14.80 -23.88
CA SER A 544 -20.57 -14.72 -23.50
C SER A 544 -20.28 -13.54 -22.56
N ARG A 545 -20.98 -12.41 -22.73
CA ARG A 545 -20.86 -11.27 -21.82
C ARG A 545 -21.49 -11.57 -20.46
N PHE A 546 -22.65 -12.22 -20.44
CA PHE A 546 -23.31 -12.59 -19.19
C PHE A 546 -22.50 -13.62 -18.39
N LEU A 547 -21.93 -14.62 -19.06
CA LEU A 547 -21.10 -15.64 -18.41
C LEU A 547 -19.87 -15.04 -17.71
N CYS A 548 -19.36 -13.89 -18.12
CA CYS A 548 -18.33 -13.20 -17.34
C CYS A 548 -18.76 -12.92 -15.89
N TYR A 549 -20.04 -12.59 -15.64
CA TYR A 549 -20.51 -12.39 -14.27
C TYR A 549 -20.56 -13.68 -13.44
N ILE A 550 -20.75 -14.82 -14.10
CA ILE A 550 -20.87 -16.13 -13.46
C ILE A 550 -19.49 -16.77 -13.30
N GLU A 551 -18.74 -16.89 -14.38
CA GLU A 551 -17.46 -17.61 -14.44
C GLU A 551 -16.26 -16.72 -14.07
N GLY A 552 -16.43 -15.41 -14.16
CA GLY A 552 -15.36 -14.42 -14.14
C GLY A 552 -14.78 -14.13 -15.53
N GLY A 553 -13.91 -13.13 -15.62
CA GLY A 553 -13.20 -12.79 -16.85
C GLY A 553 -13.85 -11.67 -17.66
N GLN A 554 -13.54 -11.58 -18.96
CA GLN A 554 -13.95 -10.45 -19.81
C GLN A 554 -14.05 -10.85 -21.28
N VAL A 555 -14.87 -10.11 -22.05
CA VAL A 555 -14.89 -10.18 -23.51
C VAL A 555 -14.03 -9.07 -24.13
N LYS A 556 -13.64 -9.24 -25.41
CA LYS A 556 -12.66 -8.42 -26.16
C LYS A 556 -12.90 -6.89 -26.18
N SER A 557 -14.07 -6.42 -25.75
CA SER A 557 -14.49 -5.02 -25.71
C SER A 557 -14.73 -4.47 -24.30
N MET A 558 -14.67 -5.32 -23.27
CA MET A 558 -14.76 -4.89 -21.88
C MET A 558 -13.42 -4.30 -21.43
N LYS A 559 -13.48 -3.16 -20.75
CA LYS A 559 -12.32 -2.51 -20.12
C LYS A 559 -12.01 -3.04 -18.72
N LYS A 560 -13.00 -3.68 -18.08
CA LYS A 560 -12.95 -4.21 -16.72
C LYS A 560 -13.42 -5.67 -16.72
N PRO A 561 -12.66 -6.62 -16.14
CA PRO A 561 -13.13 -7.98 -15.96
C PRO A 561 -14.14 -8.12 -14.83
N CYS A 562 -15.06 -9.06 -14.97
CA CYS A 562 -15.95 -9.51 -13.91
C CYS A 562 -15.21 -10.44 -12.95
N SER A 563 -15.53 -10.35 -11.65
CA SER A 563 -14.95 -11.23 -10.61
C SER A 563 -15.48 -12.65 -10.71
N GLY A 564 -16.67 -12.83 -11.28
CA GLY A 564 -17.39 -14.10 -11.25
C GLY A 564 -18.23 -14.24 -9.98
N SER A 565 -19.19 -15.15 -10.04
CA SER A 565 -20.03 -15.53 -8.91
C SER A 565 -19.31 -16.56 -8.03
N MET A 566 -19.80 -16.71 -6.80
CA MET A 566 -19.37 -17.79 -5.92
C MET A 566 -19.82 -19.15 -6.51
N ASP A 567 -21.09 -19.23 -6.93
CA ASP A 567 -21.58 -20.32 -7.77
C ASP A 567 -21.32 -20.01 -9.25
N ARG A 568 -20.34 -20.71 -9.82
CA ARG A 568 -19.91 -20.55 -11.22
C ARG A 568 -20.64 -21.46 -12.20
N ASN A 569 -21.68 -22.18 -11.77
CA ASN A 569 -22.45 -23.02 -12.68
C ASN A 569 -23.15 -22.15 -13.73
N PRO A 570 -23.12 -22.54 -15.02
CA PRO A 570 -23.79 -21.78 -16.06
C PRO A 570 -25.31 -21.76 -15.84
N PRO A 571 -26.03 -20.81 -16.46
CA PRO A 571 -27.47 -20.71 -16.33
C PRO A 571 -28.15 -22.02 -16.68
N LYS A 572 -29.10 -22.43 -15.84
CA LYS A 572 -29.84 -23.68 -15.98
C LYS A 572 -30.67 -23.72 -17.27
N GLU A 573 -31.11 -22.56 -17.72
CA GLU A 573 -31.95 -22.39 -18.90
C GLU A 573 -31.80 -20.96 -19.45
N THR A 574 -32.12 -20.77 -20.73
CA THR A 574 -32.12 -19.45 -21.40
C THR A 574 -33.37 -19.33 -22.27
N LEU A 575 -34.08 -18.21 -22.15
CA LEU A 575 -35.31 -17.91 -22.89
C LEU A 575 -35.27 -16.47 -23.40
N TRP A 576 -36.08 -16.16 -24.40
CA TRP A 576 -36.26 -14.79 -24.90
C TRP A 576 -37.71 -14.36 -24.74
N LYS A 577 -37.90 -13.13 -24.25
CA LYS A 577 -39.21 -12.52 -24.07
C LYS A 577 -39.17 -11.03 -24.41
N THR A 578 -40.34 -10.47 -24.69
CA THR A 578 -40.51 -9.02 -24.86
C THR A 578 -41.32 -8.47 -23.70
N PHE A 579 -40.87 -7.36 -23.14
CA PHE A 579 -41.57 -6.66 -22.05
C PHE A 579 -41.97 -5.25 -22.47
N PRO A 580 -43.13 -4.75 -22.01
CA PRO A 580 -43.63 -3.42 -22.34
C PRO A 580 -42.90 -2.33 -21.56
N HIS A 581 -41.59 -2.20 -21.71
CA HIS A 581 -40.77 -1.21 -21.01
C HIS A 581 -39.90 -0.45 -22.01
N ARG A 582 -39.57 0.79 -21.68
CA ARG A 582 -38.72 1.65 -22.51
C ARG A 582 -37.24 1.39 -22.23
N LEU A 583 -36.51 0.93 -23.25
CA LEU A 583 -35.05 0.95 -23.28
C LEU A 583 -34.56 2.35 -23.66
N PHE A 584 -33.53 2.84 -22.97
CA PHE A 584 -32.84 4.08 -23.31
C PHE A 584 -31.37 4.00 -22.91
N PHE A 585 -30.56 4.96 -23.38
CA PHE A 585 -29.13 5.05 -23.07
C PHE A 585 -28.81 6.35 -22.35
N GLY A 586 -27.96 6.27 -21.33
CA GLY A 586 -27.62 7.41 -20.50
C GLY A 586 -26.25 7.29 -19.86
N ARG A 587 -25.78 8.43 -19.34
CA ARG A 587 -24.43 8.70 -18.83
C ARG A 587 -23.39 8.78 -19.94
N ASP A 588 -22.32 9.54 -19.73
CA ASP A 588 -21.32 9.77 -20.78
C ASP A 588 -20.17 8.76 -20.76
N PHE A 589 -20.10 7.93 -19.72
CA PHE A 589 -19.00 7.01 -19.49
C PHE A 589 -19.44 5.85 -18.60
N SER A 590 -18.88 4.66 -18.85
CA SER A 590 -18.91 3.51 -17.92
C SER A 590 -17.54 2.88 -17.73
N GLN A 591 -17.31 2.32 -16.54
CA GLN A 591 -16.05 1.62 -16.23
C GLN A 591 -15.86 0.39 -17.12
N THR A 592 -16.94 -0.28 -17.50
CA THR A 592 -16.90 -1.52 -18.31
C THR A 592 -16.71 -1.23 -19.80
N TRP A 593 -17.32 -0.16 -20.32
CA TRP A 593 -17.39 0.10 -21.78
C TRP A 593 -16.71 1.40 -22.23
N GLY A 594 -16.27 2.24 -21.31
CA GLY A 594 -15.64 3.52 -21.62
C GLY A 594 -16.64 4.63 -21.95
N PRO A 595 -16.22 5.63 -22.75
CA PRO A 595 -17.09 6.76 -23.11
C PRO A 595 -18.27 6.28 -23.96
N GLY A 596 -19.45 6.84 -23.72
CA GLY A 596 -20.73 6.45 -24.33
C GLY A 596 -21.76 5.97 -23.29
N GLY A 597 -23.03 6.09 -23.65
CA GLY A 597 -24.15 5.70 -22.80
C GLY A 597 -24.30 4.19 -22.65
N VAL A 598 -24.76 3.79 -21.46
CA VAL A 598 -25.13 2.40 -21.17
C VAL A 598 -26.64 2.24 -21.08
N ALA A 599 -27.09 1.01 -21.26
CA ALA A 599 -28.51 0.70 -21.34
C ALA A 599 -29.17 0.83 -19.97
N PHE A 600 -30.32 1.50 -19.94
CA PHE A 600 -31.24 1.55 -18.81
C PHE A 600 -32.63 1.14 -19.27
N LEU A 601 -33.40 0.57 -18.35
CA LEU A 601 -34.79 0.25 -18.57
C LEU A 601 -35.66 1.18 -17.72
N HIS A 602 -36.68 1.79 -18.31
CA HIS A 602 -37.65 2.55 -17.54
C HIS A 602 -38.41 1.59 -16.57
N PRO A 603 -38.43 1.84 -15.24
CA PRO A 603 -38.97 0.89 -14.27
C PRO A 603 -40.48 0.65 -14.42
N ARG A 604 -41.22 1.63 -14.93
CA ARG A 604 -42.65 1.48 -15.23
C ARG A 604 -42.86 0.97 -16.64
N SER A 605 -43.81 0.07 -16.76
CA SER A 605 -44.32 -0.44 -18.03
C SER A 605 -45.07 0.64 -18.82
N ASN A 606 -44.95 0.59 -20.14
CA ASN A 606 -45.67 1.37 -21.13
C ASN A 606 -46.05 0.45 -22.31
N GLY A 607 -47.35 0.38 -22.64
CA GLY A 607 -47.85 -0.46 -23.73
C GLY A 607 -47.38 -0.07 -25.14
N GLN A 608 -46.79 1.12 -25.30
CA GLN A 608 -46.25 1.59 -26.59
C GLN A 608 -44.79 1.19 -26.82
N ASP A 609 -44.06 0.81 -25.77
CA ASP A 609 -42.67 0.39 -25.87
C ASP A 609 -42.54 -1.13 -25.80
N LYS A 610 -41.52 -1.66 -26.44
CA LYS A 610 -41.20 -3.09 -26.40
C LYS A 610 -39.69 -3.25 -26.25
N THR A 611 -39.28 -3.95 -25.20
CA THR A 611 -37.89 -4.29 -24.98
C THR A 611 -37.70 -5.79 -25.06
N PHE A 612 -36.82 -6.23 -25.97
CA PHE A 612 -36.37 -7.61 -26.05
C PHE A 612 -35.44 -7.89 -24.88
N MET A 613 -35.65 -9.03 -24.21
CA MET A 613 -34.83 -9.45 -23.08
C MET A 613 -34.46 -10.91 -23.19
N CYS A 614 -33.19 -11.18 -22.88
CA CYS A 614 -32.68 -12.53 -22.67
C CYS A 614 -32.80 -12.88 -21.19
N LEU A 615 -33.51 -13.96 -20.90
CA LEU A 615 -33.78 -14.46 -19.56
C LEU A 615 -32.84 -15.62 -19.27
N TYR A 616 -32.06 -15.50 -18.18
CA TYR A 616 -31.21 -16.59 -17.68
C TYR A 616 -31.79 -17.15 -16.38
N ARG A 617 -32.00 -18.46 -16.32
CA ARG A 617 -32.41 -19.13 -15.07
C ARG A 617 -31.19 -19.35 -14.21
N ILE A 618 -31.06 -18.55 -13.16
CA ILE A 618 -29.95 -18.56 -12.21
C ILE A 618 -30.49 -18.64 -10.78
N THR A 619 -29.62 -18.97 -9.83
CA THR A 619 -30.02 -18.97 -8.41
C THR A 619 -30.12 -17.54 -7.88
N LEU A 620 -30.88 -17.35 -6.79
CA LEU A 620 -30.98 -16.05 -6.12
C LEU A 620 -29.62 -15.62 -5.52
N GLU A 621 -28.75 -16.57 -5.17
CA GLU A 621 -27.36 -16.32 -4.81
C GLU A 621 -26.59 -15.68 -5.98
N GLN A 622 -26.60 -16.32 -7.15
CA GLN A 622 -25.94 -15.80 -8.35
C GLN A 622 -26.49 -14.42 -8.73
N PHE A 623 -27.80 -14.19 -8.58
CA PHE A 623 -28.40 -12.88 -8.83
C PHE A 623 -27.85 -11.80 -7.89
N ASN A 624 -27.60 -12.11 -6.62
CA ASN A 624 -26.97 -11.19 -5.68
C ASN A 624 -25.52 -10.87 -6.08
N ASP A 625 -24.76 -11.86 -6.56
CA ASP A 625 -23.40 -11.64 -7.06
C ASP A 625 -23.40 -10.77 -8.33
N VAL A 626 -24.35 -10.95 -9.24
CA VAL A 626 -24.52 -10.10 -10.44
C VAL A 626 -24.89 -8.68 -10.03
N LEU A 627 -25.86 -8.54 -9.12
CA LEU A 627 -26.34 -7.25 -8.61
C LEU A 627 -25.22 -6.46 -7.93
N LEU A 628 -24.34 -7.15 -7.21
CA LEU A 628 -23.15 -6.57 -6.62
C LEU A 628 -22.16 -6.12 -7.68
N GLN A 629 -21.78 -7.01 -8.61
CA GLN A 629 -20.78 -6.69 -9.64
C GLN A 629 -21.22 -5.55 -10.57
N GLU A 630 -22.52 -5.39 -10.83
CA GLU A 630 -23.08 -4.27 -11.62
C GLU A 630 -23.05 -2.92 -10.89
N ASN A 631 -22.95 -2.91 -9.55
CA ASN A 631 -23.11 -1.67 -8.77
C ASN A 631 -21.91 -1.32 -7.87
N VAL A 632 -21.32 -2.29 -7.15
CA VAL A 632 -20.24 -2.12 -6.18
C VAL A 632 -19.39 -3.40 -6.10
N PRO A 633 -18.40 -3.62 -6.98
CA PRO A 633 -17.70 -4.91 -7.08
C PRO A 633 -16.77 -5.28 -5.91
N ASP A 634 -16.43 -4.34 -5.01
CA ASP A 634 -15.44 -4.52 -3.94
C ASP A 634 -16.09 -4.60 -2.52
N HIS A 635 -17.36 -4.99 -2.41
CA HIS A 635 -18.03 -5.12 -1.10
C HIS A 635 -17.98 -6.56 -0.57
N ASP A 636 -17.56 -6.74 0.68
CA ASP A 636 -17.66 -8.04 1.36
C ASP A 636 -19.11 -8.32 1.80
N MET A 637 -19.71 -9.35 1.18
CA MET A 637 -21.12 -9.68 1.32
C MET A 637 -21.38 -10.56 2.54
N ASN A 638 -21.49 -9.91 3.70
CA ASN A 638 -21.92 -10.52 4.97
C ASN A 638 -23.42 -10.86 5.01
N SER A 639 -24.24 -10.27 4.13
CA SER A 639 -25.69 -10.51 3.99
C SER A 639 -26.13 -10.28 2.53
N PRO A 640 -27.22 -10.92 2.04
CA PRO A 640 -27.73 -10.69 0.68
C PRO A 640 -28.25 -9.25 0.48
N LEU A 641 -28.04 -8.71 -0.72
CA LEU A 641 -28.58 -7.42 -1.16
C LEU A 641 -30.08 -7.51 -1.44
N PHE A 642 -30.53 -8.69 -1.87
CA PHE A 642 -31.90 -9.01 -2.19
C PHE A 642 -32.20 -10.44 -1.67
N ASP A 643 -32.92 -10.51 -0.56
CA ASP A 643 -33.19 -11.74 0.19
C ASP A 643 -34.56 -12.36 -0.18
N LEU A 644 -34.93 -13.45 0.50
CA LEU A 644 -36.22 -14.11 0.27
C LEU A 644 -37.41 -13.22 0.69
N ASN A 645 -37.27 -12.39 1.72
CA ASN A 645 -38.35 -11.50 2.14
C ASN A 645 -38.65 -10.45 1.06
N ALA A 646 -37.59 -9.88 0.47
CA ALA A 646 -37.70 -8.97 -0.65
C ALA A 646 -38.27 -9.68 -1.90
N LEU A 647 -37.87 -10.93 -2.15
CA LEU A 647 -38.45 -11.73 -3.24
C LEU A 647 -39.95 -12.00 -3.05
N ASP A 648 -40.39 -12.23 -1.83
CA ASP A 648 -41.80 -12.49 -1.50
C ASP A 648 -42.65 -11.21 -1.55
N SER A 649 -42.08 -10.04 -1.23
CA SER A 649 -42.81 -8.77 -1.23
C SER A 649 -42.85 -8.08 -2.60
N ILE A 650 -41.82 -8.26 -3.44
CA ILE A 650 -41.68 -7.53 -4.71
C ILE A 650 -42.85 -7.68 -5.70
N PRO A 651 -43.62 -8.80 -5.76
CA PRO A 651 -44.79 -8.87 -6.66
C PRO A 651 -45.88 -7.84 -6.32
N ASN A 652 -45.97 -7.42 -5.05
CA ASN A 652 -46.93 -6.41 -4.60
C ASN A 652 -46.38 -4.98 -4.75
N GLU A 653 -45.07 -4.81 -4.53
CA GLU A 653 -44.40 -3.50 -4.57
C GLU A 653 -43.99 -3.09 -5.99
N GLY A 654 -43.83 -4.05 -6.90
CA GLY A 654 -43.41 -3.87 -8.29
C GLY A 654 -41.90 -3.63 -8.46
N SER A 655 -41.25 -2.99 -7.49
CA SER A 655 -39.79 -2.81 -7.47
C SER A 655 -39.24 -2.67 -6.06
N PHE A 656 -37.97 -3.01 -5.87
CA PHE A 656 -37.24 -2.93 -4.61
C PHE A 656 -35.96 -2.11 -4.78
N SER A 657 -35.80 -1.07 -3.96
CA SER A 657 -34.59 -0.25 -3.91
C SER A 657 -33.55 -0.89 -2.99
N VAL A 658 -32.39 -1.22 -3.54
CA VAL A 658 -31.30 -1.88 -2.83
C VAL A 658 -30.42 -0.81 -2.17
N GLU A 659 -30.74 -0.46 -0.92
CA GLU A 659 -30.09 0.63 -0.19
C GLU A 659 -28.56 0.48 -0.06
N ALA A 660 -28.07 -0.75 0.10
CA ALA A 660 -26.65 -1.04 0.22
C ALA A 660 -25.84 -0.65 -1.03
N VAL A 661 -26.48 -0.63 -2.21
CA VAL A 661 -25.86 -0.21 -3.47
C VAL A 661 -26.52 1.02 -4.08
N LYS A 662 -27.19 1.86 -3.28
CA LYS A 662 -27.90 3.06 -3.77
C LYS A 662 -27.06 4.08 -4.55
N ARG A 663 -25.74 4.01 -4.42
CA ARG A 663 -24.78 4.82 -5.20
C ARG A 663 -24.53 4.26 -6.59
N GLY A 664 -24.78 2.96 -6.80
CA GLY A 664 -24.71 2.27 -8.07
C GLY A 664 -25.87 2.62 -9.01
N TRP A 665 -25.69 2.34 -10.30
CA TRP A 665 -26.62 2.78 -11.35
C TRP A 665 -27.85 1.87 -11.48
N TYR A 666 -27.69 0.60 -11.12
CA TYR A 666 -28.68 -0.48 -11.25
C TYR A 666 -29.16 -0.94 -9.86
N HIS A 667 -29.41 0.01 -8.95
CA HIS A 667 -29.78 -0.27 -7.55
C HIS A 667 -31.27 -0.59 -7.35
N ASN A 668 -32.10 -0.59 -8.39
CA ASN A 668 -33.53 -0.86 -8.29
C ASN A 668 -33.87 -2.18 -8.98
N VAL A 669 -34.24 -3.20 -8.20
CA VAL A 669 -34.73 -4.49 -8.72
C VAL A 669 -36.19 -4.33 -9.12
N VAL A 670 -36.58 -4.79 -10.30
CA VAL A 670 -37.94 -4.65 -10.84
C VAL A 670 -38.51 -6.03 -11.13
N TYR A 671 -39.74 -6.26 -10.69
CA TYR A 671 -40.47 -7.49 -10.94
C TYR A 671 -41.26 -7.41 -12.25
N LEU A 672 -41.03 -8.38 -13.14
CA LEU A 672 -41.62 -8.42 -14.49
C LEU A 672 -42.68 -9.52 -14.66
N GLY A 673 -43.06 -10.22 -13.59
CA GLY A 673 -44.01 -11.33 -13.61
C GLY A 673 -43.36 -12.68 -13.27
N LYS A 674 -43.95 -13.78 -13.76
CA LYS A 674 -43.44 -15.14 -13.57
C LYS A 674 -43.35 -15.88 -14.89
N GLU A 675 -42.45 -16.86 -14.95
CA GLU A 675 -42.42 -17.89 -15.98
C GLU A 675 -42.25 -19.26 -15.32
N ASN A 676 -43.17 -20.19 -15.58
CA ASN A 676 -43.22 -21.51 -14.94
C ASN A 676 -43.15 -21.40 -13.40
N ASP A 677 -43.95 -20.49 -12.84
CA ASP A 677 -44.00 -20.13 -11.42
C ASP A 677 -42.71 -19.54 -10.80
N ILE A 678 -41.66 -19.35 -11.61
CA ILE A 678 -40.40 -18.72 -11.21
C ILE A 678 -40.48 -17.20 -11.48
N PRO A 679 -40.16 -16.34 -10.50
CA PRO A 679 -40.23 -14.89 -10.66
C PRO A 679 -39.20 -14.36 -11.67
N ILE A 680 -39.61 -13.39 -12.49
CA ILE A 680 -38.78 -12.70 -13.47
C ILE A 680 -38.36 -11.36 -12.88
N LEU A 681 -37.05 -11.17 -12.72
CA LEU A 681 -36.45 -10.00 -12.12
C LEU A 681 -35.50 -9.32 -13.10
N THR A 682 -35.42 -8.01 -13.04
CA THR A 682 -34.35 -7.23 -13.68
C THR A 682 -33.84 -6.15 -12.72
N MET A 683 -32.77 -5.45 -13.10
CA MET A 683 -32.21 -4.36 -12.31
C MET A 683 -31.98 -3.14 -13.21
N THR A 684 -32.35 -1.96 -12.71
CA THR A 684 -32.25 -0.69 -13.43
C THR A 684 -32.16 0.47 -12.43
N CYS A 685 -32.22 1.70 -12.91
CA CYS A 685 -32.29 2.89 -12.06
C CYS A 685 -33.68 3.08 -11.45
N SER A 686 -33.81 3.81 -10.35
CA SER A 686 -35.11 4.15 -9.74
C SER A 686 -35.85 5.26 -10.49
N LEU A 687 -37.13 5.46 -10.19
CA LEU A 687 -37.94 6.52 -10.80
C LEU A 687 -37.42 7.93 -10.49
N SER A 688 -36.80 8.15 -9.33
CA SER A 688 -36.17 9.43 -9.02
C SER A 688 -34.99 9.73 -9.95
N VAL A 689 -34.24 8.70 -10.35
CA VAL A 689 -33.14 8.85 -11.32
C VAL A 689 -33.67 9.12 -12.74
N ILE A 690 -34.80 8.52 -13.12
CA ILE A 690 -35.49 8.84 -14.39
C ILE A 690 -35.81 10.33 -14.48
N GLU A 691 -36.34 10.93 -13.43
CA GLU A 691 -36.65 12.37 -13.44
C GLU A 691 -35.39 13.23 -13.60
N ARG A 692 -34.24 12.80 -13.05
CA ARG A 692 -32.96 13.49 -13.25
C ARG A 692 -32.45 13.39 -14.70
N PHE A 693 -32.69 12.27 -15.39
CA PHE A 693 -32.44 12.18 -16.83
C PHE A 693 -33.33 13.16 -17.62
N LYS A 694 -34.62 13.25 -17.30
CA LYS A 694 -35.56 14.17 -17.96
C LYS A 694 -35.20 15.65 -17.72
N LEU A 695 -34.71 15.97 -16.53
CA LEU A 695 -34.25 17.32 -16.17
C LEU A 695 -32.87 17.66 -16.77
N GLY A 696 -32.19 16.70 -17.41
CA GLY A 696 -30.86 16.89 -17.99
C GLY A 696 -29.72 16.95 -16.96
N GLU A 697 -29.98 16.63 -15.69
CA GLU A 697 -28.94 16.52 -14.66
C GLU A 697 -28.04 15.30 -14.87
N ILE A 698 -28.59 14.25 -15.48
CA ILE A 698 -27.84 13.09 -15.95
C ILE A 698 -28.01 13.05 -17.47
N PRO A 699 -26.93 13.00 -18.24
CA PRO A 699 -27.01 13.10 -19.69
C PRO A 699 -27.64 11.85 -20.30
N LEU A 700 -28.56 12.04 -21.25
CA LEU A 700 -28.95 11.01 -22.21
C LEU A 700 -27.91 11.01 -23.33
N HIS A 701 -27.16 9.92 -23.45
CA HIS A 701 -26.02 9.84 -24.35
C HIS A 701 -26.11 8.55 -25.16
N ALA A 702 -25.77 8.63 -26.45
CA ALA A 702 -25.70 7.46 -27.32
C ALA A 702 -24.62 6.47 -26.84
N PRO A 703 -24.83 5.16 -27.03
CA PRO A 703 -23.82 4.15 -26.68
C PRO A 703 -22.57 4.27 -27.57
N SER A 704 -21.43 3.79 -27.06
CA SER A 704 -20.26 3.57 -27.91
C SER A 704 -20.55 2.49 -28.95
N LYS A 705 -19.78 2.51 -30.03
CA LYS A 705 -19.89 1.47 -31.07
C LYS A 705 -19.64 0.09 -30.48
N GLU A 706 -18.61 -0.05 -29.64
CA GLU A 706 -18.25 -1.33 -29.02
C GLU A 706 -19.35 -1.88 -28.10
N TYR A 707 -20.04 -0.99 -27.37
CA TYR A 707 -21.17 -1.37 -26.52
C TYR A 707 -22.39 -1.75 -27.35
N ALA A 708 -22.73 -0.94 -28.37
CA ALA A 708 -23.83 -1.19 -29.28
C ALA A 708 -23.65 -2.52 -30.04
N ASP A 709 -22.44 -2.77 -30.58
CA ASP A 709 -22.08 -4.03 -31.26
C ASP A 709 -22.23 -5.24 -30.33
N THR A 710 -21.97 -5.08 -29.03
CA THR A 710 -22.15 -6.16 -28.06
C THR A 710 -23.63 -6.46 -27.82
N LEU A 711 -24.45 -5.42 -27.69
CA LEU A 711 -25.89 -5.56 -27.49
C LEU A 711 -26.56 -6.15 -28.75
N ALA A 712 -26.15 -5.69 -29.94
CA ALA A 712 -26.60 -6.22 -31.22
C ALA A 712 -26.25 -7.71 -31.38
N ARG A 713 -25.03 -8.13 -31.02
CA ARG A 713 -24.65 -9.55 -31.00
C ARG A 713 -25.61 -10.40 -30.18
N GLY A 714 -26.00 -9.93 -28.99
CA GLY A 714 -26.97 -10.63 -28.16
C GLY A 714 -28.32 -10.83 -28.86
N LEU A 715 -28.86 -9.77 -29.48
CA LEU A 715 -30.14 -9.81 -30.20
C LEU A 715 -30.11 -10.74 -31.43
N VAL A 716 -28.99 -10.72 -32.17
CA VAL A 716 -28.79 -11.53 -33.38
C VAL A 716 -28.56 -13.00 -33.03
N GLU A 717 -27.67 -13.31 -32.08
CA GLU A 717 -27.42 -14.68 -31.61
C GLU A 717 -28.68 -15.28 -30.97
N GLY A 718 -29.46 -14.45 -30.29
CA GLY A 718 -30.77 -14.81 -29.76
C GLY A 718 -31.85 -15.03 -30.81
N LYS A 719 -31.55 -14.82 -32.10
CA LYS A 719 -32.47 -14.88 -33.24
C LYS A 719 -33.72 -14.02 -33.07
N GLN A 720 -33.59 -12.91 -32.33
CA GLN A 720 -34.69 -11.98 -32.13
C GLN A 720 -34.82 -11.00 -33.29
N LEU A 721 -33.68 -10.56 -33.83
CA LEU A 721 -33.57 -9.56 -34.87
C LEU A 721 -32.41 -9.93 -35.81
N SER A 722 -32.50 -9.52 -37.08
CA SER A 722 -31.34 -9.43 -37.98
C SER A 722 -30.35 -8.36 -37.52
N GLU A 723 -29.15 -8.32 -38.10
CA GLU A 723 -28.12 -7.33 -37.74
C GLU A 723 -28.59 -5.90 -38.05
N GLU A 724 -29.29 -5.70 -39.17
CA GLU A 724 -29.90 -4.44 -39.55
C GLU A 724 -31.01 -4.02 -38.58
N GLU A 725 -31.91 -4.94 -38.22
CA GLU A 725 -33.00 -4.69 -37.28
C GLU A 725 -32.47 -4.40 -35.85
N ALA A 726 -31.43 -5.10 -35.40
CA ALA A 726 -30.80 -4.86 -34.11
C ALA A 726 -30.16 -3.47 -34.05
N THR A 727 -29.49 -3.06 -35.12
CA THR A 727 -28.91 -1.71 -35.24
C THR A 727 -29.99 -0.64 -35.21
N ALA A 728 -31.07 -0.82 -35.98
CA ALA A 728 -32.21 0.08 -36.00
C ALA A 728 -32.88 0.20 -34.62
N TYR A 729 -33.05 -0.93 -33.92
CA TYR A 729 -33.61 -0.99 -32.57
C TYR A 729 -32.79 -0.17 -31.56
N ILE A 730 -31.46 -0.27 -31.60
CA ILE A 730 -30.55 0.49 -30.72
C ILE A 730 -30.60 1.99 -31.05
N GLN A 731 -30.62 2.34 -32.34
CA GLN A 731 -30.72 3.72 -32.78
C GLN A 731 -32.05 4.36 -32.36
N GLU A 732 -33.17 3.63 -32.48
CA GLU A 732 -34.48 4.09 -32.02
C GLU A 732 -34.49 4.32 -30.49
N ALA A 733 -33.91 3.41 -29.71
CA ALA A 733 -33.76 3.56 -28.27
C ALA A 733 -32.89 4.77 -27.87
N THR A 734 -31.94 5.17 -28.73
CA THR A 734 -31.11 6.36 -28.54
C THR A 734 -31.82 7.66 -28.92
N ALA A 735 -32.57 7.67 -30.03
CA ALA A 735 -33.15 8.88 -30.60
C ALA A 735 -34.48 9.30 -29.95
N LYS A 736 -35.26 8.34 -29.43
CA LYS A 736 -36.59 8.64 -28.88
C LYS A 736 -36.48 9.22 -27.45
N PRO A 737 -37.05 10.43 -27.20
CA PRO A 737 -36.99 11.11 -25.90
C PRO A 737 -37.53 10.30 -24.72
N LEU A 738 -37.06 10.60 -23.51
CA LEU A 738 -37.42 9.92 -22.26
C LEU A 738 -38.62 10.55 -21.55
#